data_AF-A0A291Q9Q5-F1
#
_entry.id   AF-A0A291Q9Q5-F1
#
_cell.length_a   1.000
_cell.length_b   1.000
_cell.length_c   1.000
_cell.angle_alpha   90.00
_cell.angle_beta   90.00
_cell.angle_gamma   90.00
#
_symmetry.space_group_name_H-M   'P 1'
#
loop_
_entity.id
_entity.type
_entity.pdbx_description
1 polymer ?
#
loop_
_entity_poly.entity_id
_entity_poly.type
_entity_poly.pdbx_seq_one_letter_code
_entity_poly.pdbx_strand_id
1 'polypeptide(L)'
;MKITYLLGWGDEMGGTELATYTQAQHLAERPGIEVEILSVFRTRAEPFFPEARELPLRYLVDRTATPERPVRATELDDAACRTLAALPSELIRPAWEDAFDRLSDIELTAALGALDTDVLVTTTPALLAAAVALAPARVVTVHQEHRPTQRRGPSGEPLLLHAPRLDALVTLTGRTRDWLAESLGATAPELAVIPNAVPDGFRPRADGESKVIVMAARLTGEKRVDHAVRAFAQIADAHPEWSLRIFGGGHRERQLRRLVDGFGLHDRVELLGPCQDMAAEWAKAGLSLMTAGHNEAFPLVLLEALAAGVPVIAYDVVTGPAEIVRHRVDGLLVPPGEIGELAVAMDELMGDDETRRGYARAAREGVYARFSSAGVTARWEELYTRLVAGRDRPERLGGRADRVALGVASGGCGFRPTAPHTYDAAAGADERTREDEILAADTEGRIIRSVGRLAERRDDVRTPRMADWNLELAASALAARDVPHVLVRTPGSTSHTLAVDADDRDRALKALADALHGQPVYAELVNPRDAAPGTVLAERLDGIGELAGVKLFKPVTTTTLSLRHGAGQACTVAFWNRDEAGFRAPFGTTLAGAELPSLTPTATLRVADRAYPTLQVFTELLVKDVDFPVDAVYTWVDDRDPEWRARRDAALGGAGPASADNGAVRFRNRDELRFSLRSIAMYAPWIRHVYLVTAGQRPDWLADEHPGLTVVDHRDLFADPEGCLPTFNSHAIESQLHRIEGLSEHFLYFNDDMFLGRPTTPETFFLSNGTPRFFWSSASVPALPVSPADEGYLGAAKNNRELLREAFGRTTTHSFFHVPYALRRSVLREITERFPAETGDTARSRFRSVTDLSLVSSLHHHYAYLTGRAVPGGISYDFVDIGDRHDHARLGRLLQSRDKTAFCIGESPDSAVTDEEMALAIRSFLTAYFPVRSPYEV
;
A
#
# COMPACT_ATOMS: atom_id res chain seq x y z
N MET A 1 41.55 4.79 -7.47
CA MET A 1 40.29 4.05 -7.57
C MET A 1 39.43 4.76 -8.59
N LYS A 2 38.98 4.06 -9.63
CA LYS A 2 38.10 4.62 -10.67
C LYS A 2 36.65 4.18 -10.43
N ILE A 3 35.74 5.14 -10.44
CA ILE A 3 34.31 4.94 -10.16
C ILE A 3 33.50 5.45 -11.35
N THR A 4 32.61 4.62 -11.86
CA THR A 4 31.65 4.99 -12.91
C THR A 4 30.24 4.95 -12.34
N TYR A 5 29.51 6.07 -12.40
CA TYR A 5 28.07 6.10 -12.13
C TYR A 5 27.31 5.93 -13.44
N LEU A 6 26.38 4.98 -13.49
CA LEU A 6 25.53 4.70 -14.65
C LEU A 6 24.13 5.28 -14.44
N LEU A 7 23.78 6.26 -15.28
CA LEU A 7 22.48 6.94 -15.30
C LEU A 7 21.74 6.62 -16.60
N GLY A 8 20.40 6.60 -16.54
CA GLY A 8 19.57 6.55 -17.75
C GLY A 8 19.63 7.88 -18.49
N TRP A 9 19.48 8.97 -17.73
CA TRP A 9 19.40 10.35 -18.20
C TRP A 9 20.33 11.22 -17.36
N GLY A 10 21.51 11.54 -17.86
CA GLY A 10 22.47 12.41 -17.16
C GLY A 10 22.11 13.89 -17.22
N ASP A 11 21.23 14.29 -18.14
CA ASP A 11 20.97 15.68 -18.49
C ASP A 11 19.56 16.18 -18.15
N GLU A 12 18.67 15.29 -17.72
CA GLU A 12 17.31 15.63 -17.29
C GLU A 12 17.25 16.12 -15.83
N MET A 13 16.14 16.78 -15.49
CA MET A 13 15.87 17.20 -14.12
C MET A 13 15.32 16.03 -13.31
N GLY A 14 16.03 15.62 -12.25
CA GLY A 14 15.53 14.64 -11.29
C GLY A 14 16.35 14.58 -9.99
N GLY A 15 15.70 14.09 -8.93
CA GLY A 15 16.33 13.99 -7.60
C GLY A 15 17.39 12.89 -7.49
N THR A 16 17.28 11.84 -8.31
CA THR A 16 18.30 10.79 -8.41
C THR A 16 19.57 11.34 -9.05
N GLU A 17 19.40 12.07 -10.14
CA GLU A 17 20.47 12.71 -10.90
C GLU A 17 21.20 13.72 -10.01
N LEU A 18 20.46 14.61 -9.35
CA LEU A 18 21.02 15.58 -8.40
C LEU A 18 21.83 14.89 -7.29
N ALA A 19 21.25 13.89 -6.62
CA ALA A 19 21.94 13.17 -5.55
C ALA A 19 23.22 12.46 -6.06
N THR A 20 23.17 11.89 -7.26
CA THR A 20 24.32 11.24 -7.90
C THR A 20 25.41 12.25 -8.21
N TYR A 21 25.07 13.41 -8.79
CA TYR A 21 26.04 14.46 -9.10
C TYR A 21 26.69 15.03 -7.85
N THR A 22 25.91 15.36 -6.82
CA THR A 22 26.44 15.84 -5.54
C THR A 22 27.42 14.82 -4.94
N GLN A 23 27.07 13.53 -4.93
CA GLN A 23 27.94 12.47 -4.44
C GLN A 23 29.21 12.32 -5.28
N ALA A 24 29.07 12.34 -6.60
CA ALA A 24 30.19 12.18 -7.54
C ALA A 24 31.20 13.33 -7.44
N GLN A 25 30.73 14.58 -7.28
CA GLN A 25 31.60 15.75 -7.10
C GLN A 25 32.45 15.61 -5.82
N HIS A 26 31.82 15.32 -4.69
CA HIS A 26 32.52 15.19 -3.41
C HIS A 26 33.54 14.04 -3.41
N LEU A 27 33.26 12.95 -4.13
CA LEU A 27 34.23 11.86 -4.31
C LEU A 27 35.37 12.26 -5.26
N ALA A 28 35.10 13.04 -6.31
CA ALA A 28 36.12 13.50 -7.26
C ALA A 28 37.13 14.48 -6.62
N GLU A 29 36.74 15.18 -5.56
CA GLU A 29 37.64 16.04 -4.78
C GLU A 29 38.66 15.24 -3.94
N ARG A 30 38.47 13.92 -3.79
CA ARG A 30 39.29 13.09 -2.92
C ARG A 30 40.57 12.61 -3.62
N PRO A 31 41.74 12.70 -2.97
CA PRO A 31 42.99 12.26 -3.58
C PRO A 31 42.95 10.78 -4.01
N GLY A 32 43.27 10.52 -5.27
CA GLY A 32 43.36 9.16 -5.81
C GLY A 32 42.02 8.52 -6.18
N ILE A 33 40.92 9.28 -6.19
CA ILE A 33 39.63 8.85 -6.72
C ILE A 33 39.37 9.55 -8.05
N GLU A 34 39.09 8.77 -9.09
CA GLU A 34 38.64 9.26 -10.40
C GLU A 34 37.16 8.90 -10.57
N VAL A 35 36.33 9.88 -10.91
CA VAL A 35 34.88 9.68 -11.06
C VAL A 35 34.46 10.07 -12.48
N GLU A 36 33.66 9.20 -13.12
CA GLU A 36 32.98 9.49 -14.37
C GLU A 36 31.47 9.19 -14.28
N ILE A 37 30.68 9.94 -15.04
CA ILE A 37 29.26 9.69 -15.25
C ILE A 37 29.06 9.13 -16.66
N LEU A 38 28.43 7.95 -16.73
CA LEU A 38 28.01 7.31 -17.96
C LEU A 38 26.49 7.40 -18.06
N SER A 39 25.99 8.22 -18.97
CA SER A 39 24.56 8.32 -19.28
C SER A 39 24.21 7.48 -20.50
N VAL A 40 23.11 6.72 -20.43
CA VAL A 40 22.62 5.99 -21.61
C VAL A 40 22.12 6.96 -22.67
N PHE A 41 21.26 7.90 -22.29
CA PHE A 41 20.63 8.83 -23.22
C PHE A 41 21.14 10.25 -23.04
N ARG A 42 21.23 10.97 -24.16
CA ARG A 42 21.34 12.44 -24.22
C ARG A 42 20.04 12.99 -24.79
N THR A 43 19.31 13.79 -24.02
CA THR A 43 18.03 14.40 -24.42
C THR A 43 18.11 15.91 -24.57
N ARG A 44 19.21 16.53 -24.11
CA ARG A 44 19.47 17.96 -24.13
C ARG A 44 20.86 18.28 -24.66
N ALA A 45 21.00 19.49 -25.23
CA ALA A 45 22.29 19.99 -25.67
C ALA A 45 23.25 20.19 -24.49
N GLU A 46 22.73 20.76 -23.40
CA GLU A 46 23.44 20.99 -22.13
C GLU A 46 22.71 20.30 -20.98
N PRO A 47 23.44 19.72 -20.00
CA PRO A 47 22.83 19.16 -18.79
C PRO A 47 22.02 20.20 -18.01
N PHE A 48 20.92 19.75 -17.41
CA PHE A 48 20.07 20.59 -16.56
C PHE A 48 20.80 21.12 -15.32
N PHE A 49 21.55 20.25 -14.63
CA PHE A 49 22.30 20.60 -13.42
C PHE A 49 23.67 21.19 -13.78
N PRO A 50 24.03 22.37 -13.27
CA PRO A 50 25.37 22.95 -13.44
C PRO A 50 26.50 22.01 -13.00
N GLU A 51 26.26 21.25 -11.93
CA GLU A 51 27.18 20.27 -11.32
C GLU A 51 27.67 19.22 -12.33
N ALA A 52 26.82 18.84 -13.28
CA ALA A 52 27.16 17.88 -14.33
C ALA A 52 28.28 18.38 -15.26
N ARG A 53 28.51 19.70 -15.33
CA ARG A 53 29.55 20.31 -16.17
C ARG A 53 30.95 20.20 -15.54
N GLU A 54 31.03 19.90 -14.26
CA GLU A 54 32.27 19.80 -13.50
C GLU A 54 32.85 18.38 -13.50
N LEU A 55 32.08 17.40 -13.98
CA LEU A 55 32.44 15.99 -14.00
C LEU A 55 32.57 15.46 -15.44
N PRO A 56 33.45 14.46 -15.69
CA PRO A 56 33.47 13.76 -16.97
C PRO A 56 32.13 13.04 -17.22
N LEU A 57 31.35 13.55 -18.18
CA LEU A 57 30.05 13.02 -18.58
C LEU A 57 30.12 12.44 -20.00
N ARG A 58 29.82 11.15 -20.14
CA ARG A 58 29.80 10.43 -21.42
C ARG A 58 28.40 9.88 -21.70
N TYR A 59 27.95 10.06 -22.94
CA TYR A 59 26.65 9.57 -23.41
C TYR A 59 26.81 8.35 -24.34
N LEU A 60 25.81 7.47 -24.39
CA LEU A 60 25.78 6.32 -25.30
C LEU A 60 24.94 6.57 -26.54
N VAL A 61 23.72 7.08 -26.37
CA VAL A 61 22.75 7.35 -27.44
C VAL A 61 22.32 8.81 -27.40
N ASP A 62 22.43 9.49 -28.54
CA ASP A 62 21.94 10.84 -28.76
C ASP A 62 20.47 10.81 -29.23
N ARG A 63 19.59 11.40 -28.40
CA ARG A 63 18.15 11.57 -28.67
C ARG A 63 17.77 13.04 -28.86
N THR A 64 18.74 13.95 -28.99
CA THR A 64 18.49 15.37 -29.28
C THR A 64 18.11 15.60 -30.75
N ALA A 65 18.40 14.62 -31.62
CA ALA A 65 18.06 14.62 -33.03
C ALA A 65 17.27 13.36 -33.39
N THR A 66 16.50 13.43 -34.48
CA THR A 66 15.75 12.30 -35.02
C THR A 66 16.30 11.95 -36.42
N PRO A 67 16.72 10.69 -36.69
CA PRO A 67 16.63 9.55 -35.77
C PRO A 67 17.68 9.57 -34.66
N GLU A 68 17.36 8.88 -33.57
CA GLU A 68 18.26 8.63 -32.44
C GLU A 68 19.51 7.88 -32.92
N ARG A 69 20.69 8.24 -32.41
CA ARG A 69 21.98 7.73 -32.94
C ARG A 69 22.99 7.40 -31.84
N PRO A 70 23.91 6.45 -32.04
CA PRO A 70 25.06 6.28 -31.16
C PRO A 70 25.91 7.54 -31.09
N VAL A 71 26.43 7.86 -29.90
CA VAL A 71 27.36 8.99 -29.70
C VAL A 71 28.77 8.64 -30.17
N ARG A 72 29.17 7.37 -30.07
CA ARG A 72 30.44 6.89 -30.63
C ARG A 72 30.43 7.01 -32.16
N ALA A 73 31.63 7.04 -32.75
CA ALA A 73 31.77 6.93 -34.20
C ALA A 73 31.10 5.64 -34.71
N THR A 74 30.27 5.77 -35.73
CA THR A 74 29.46 4.69 -36.30
C THR A 74 29.22 4.89 -37.79
N GLU A 75 29.13 3.80 -38.54
CA GLU A 75 28.78 3.78 -39.96
C GLU A 75 27.26 3.55 -40.18
N LEU A 76 26.46 3.50 -39.11
CA LEU A 76 25.01 3.30 -39.21
C LEU A 76 24.33 4.49 -39.91
N ASP A 77 23.59 4.16 -40.97
CA ASP A 77 22.75 5.12 -41.67
C ASP A 77 21.47 5.45 -40.88
N ASP A 78 20.73 6.46 -41.35
CA ASP A 78 19.48 6.90 -40.73
C ASP A 78 18.40 5.79 -40.67
N ALA A 79 18.37 4.89 -41.67
CA ALA A 79 17.35 3.86 -41.76
C ALA A 79 17.59 2.75 -40.73
N ALA A 80 18.84 2.33 -40.55
CA ALA A 80 19.24 1.40 -39.52
C ALA A 80 18.96 1.96 -38.12
N CYS A 81 19.32 3.23 -37.88
CA CYS A 81 19.07 3.90 -36.60
C CYS A 81 17.58 3.93 -36.23
N ARG A 82 16.70 4.32 -37.17
CA ARG A 82 15.23 4.27 -36.98
C ARG A 82 14.73 2.87 -36.68
N THR A 83 15.25 1.88 -37.39
CA THR A 83 14.82 0.48 -37.22
C THR A 83 15.17 -0.02 -35.82
N LEU A 84 16.38 0.26 -35.34
CA LEU A 84 16.83 -0.15 -34.01
C LEU A 84 16.08 0.58 -32.89
N ALA A 85 15.86 1.90 -33.02
CA ALA A 85 15.11 2.68 -32.04
C ALA A 85 13.62 2.29 -31.97
N ALA A 86 13.05 1.74 -33.05
CA ALA A 86 11.66 1.28 -33.09
C ALA A 86 11.45 -0.14 -32.51
N LEU A 87 12.52 -0.90 -32.29
CA LEU A 87 12.43 -2.26 -31.74
C LEU A 87 12.58 -2.24 -30.22
N PRO A 88 11.76 -3.02 -29.48
CA PRO A 88 11.88 -3.09 -28.03
C PRO A 88 13.23 -3.67 -27.61
N SER A 89 13.72 -3.19 -26.47
CA SER A 89 14.91 -3.72 -25.81
C SER A 89 14.71 -5.19 -25.41
N GLU A 90 15.75 -6.00 -25.65
CA GLU A 90 15.88 -7.38 -25.19
C GLU A 90 16.67 -7.48 -23.88
N LEU A 91 17.51 -6.48 -23.59
CA LEU A 91 18.31 -6.42 -22.35
C LEU A 91 17.48 -5.90 -21.16
N ILE A 92 16.66 -4.88 -21.40
CA ILE A 92 15.79 -4.23 -20.42
C ILE A 92 14.36 -4.32 -20.93
N ARG A 93 13.54 -5.13 -20.25
CA ARG A 93 12.16 -5.34 -20.68
C ARG A 93 11.39 -4.00 -20.64
N PRO A 94 10.48 -3.74 -21.60
CA PRO A 94 9.68 -2.50 -21.59
C PRO A 94 8.85 -2.31 -20.31
N ALA A 95 8.46 -3.41 -19.65
CA ALA A 95 7.79 -3.35 -18.35
C ALA A 95 8.68 -2.80 -17.22
N TRP A 96 10.00 -2.93 -17.33
CA TRP A 96 10.95 -2.42 -16.35
C TRP A 96 11.24 -0.93 -16.57
N GLU A 97 11.49 -0.57 -17.83
CA GLU A 97 11.70 0.80 -18.29
C GLU A 97 11.49 0.85 -19.81
N ASP A 98 10.43 1.50 -20.27
CA ASP A 98 10.01 1.51 -21.68
C ASP A 98 10.87 2.40 -22.58
N ALA A 99 11.67 3.27 -21.97
CA ALA A 99 12.60 4.14 -22.68
C ALA A 99 13.76 3.40 -23.36
N PHE A 100 14.01 2.12 -23.04
CA PHE A 100 15.08 1.34 -23.62
C PHE A 100 14.63 0.62 -24.89
N ASP A 101 15.47 0.70 -25.92
CA ASP A 101 15.25 0.14 -27.24
C ASP A 101 16.46 -0.70 -27.70
N ARG A 102 16.35 -1.31 -28.88
CA ARG A 102 17.44 -2.16 -29.40
C ARG A 102 18.73 -1.38 -29.68
N LEU A 103 18.64 -0.09 -29.99
CA LEU A 103 19.82 0.75 -30.18
C LEU A 103 20.59 0.91 -28.86
N SER A 104 19.88 1.21 -27.78
CA SER A 104 20.44 1.34 -26.44
C SER A 104 21.05 0.04 -25.91
N ASP A 105 20.49 -1.12 -26.24
CA ASP A 105 21.05 -2.43 -25.86
C ASP A 105 22.45 -2.66 -26.45
N ILE A 106 22.61 -2.33 -27.74
CA ILE A 106 23.87 -2.49 -28.45
C ILE A 106 24.93 -1.57 -27.84
N GLU A 107 24.57 -0.32 -27.59
CA GLU A 107 25.52 0.65 -27.02
C GLU A 107 25.85 0.35 -25.55
N LEU A 108 24.89 -0.12 -24.75
CA LEU A 108 25.13 -0.62 -23.41
C LEU A 108 26.08 -1.84 -23.41
N THR A 109 25.86 -2.79 -24.31
CA THR A 109 26.69 -3.98 -24.46
C THR A 109 28.14 -3.60 -24.79
N ALA A 110 28.32 -2.69 -25.74
CA ALA A 110 29.65 -2.19 -26.11
C ALA A 110 30.34 -1.44 -24.96
N ALA A 111 29.61 -0.55 -24.28
CA ALA A 111 30.19 0.30 -23.24
C ALA A 111 30.49 -0.45 -21.94
N LEU A 112 29.57 -1.32 -21.49
CA LEU A 112 29.72 -2.05 -20.24
C LEU A 112 30.65 -3.26 -20.39
N GLY A 113 30.64 -3.96 -21.52
CA GLY A 113 31.49 -5.14 -21.75
C GLY A 113 32.99 -4.83 -21.79
N ALA A 114 33.36 -3.60 -22.18
CA ALA A 114 34.74 -3.12 -22.21
C ALA A 114 35.05 -2.11 -21.09
N LEU A 115 34.21 -2.02 -20.06
CA LEU A 115 34.34 -0.99 -19.03
C LEU A 115 35.63 -1.17 -18.23
N ASP A 116 36.43 -0.10 -18.19
CA ASP A 116 37.62 -0.01 -17.36
C ASP A 116 37.37 0.90 -16.16
N THR A 117 36.87 0.30 -15.08
CA THR A 117 36.57 0.95 -13.80
C THR A 117 36.79 -0.04 -12.66
N ASP A 118 37.03 0.45 -11.45
CA ASP A 118 37.10 -0.40 -10.26
C ASP A 118 35.69 -0.68 -9.71
N VAL A 119 34.84 0.35 -9.70
CA VAL A 119 33.46 0.30 -9.17
C VAL A 119 32.48 0.85 -10.20
N LEU A 120 31.44 0.08 -10.52
CA LEU A 120 30.28 0.50 -11.30
C LEU A 120 29.07 0.66 -10.37
N VAL A 121 28.51 1.87 -10.32
CA VAL A 121 27.35 2.21 -9.50
C VAL A 121 26.14 2.42 -10.40
N THR A 122 25.05 1.69 -10.14
CA THR A 122 23.79 1.82 -10.88
C THR A 122 22.72 2.49 -10.02
N THR A 123 21.87 3.32 -10.62
CA THR A 123 20.86 4.12 -9.90
C THR A 123 19.41 3.68 -10.14
N THR A 124 19.19 2.75 -11.07
CA THR A 124 17.88 2.13 -11.33
C THR A 124 17.98 0.61 -11.42
N PRO A 125 16.93 -0.13 -11.05
CA PRO A 125 16.93 -1.60 -11.17
C PRO A 125 17.16 -2.09 -12.61
N ALA A 126 16.63 -1.40 -13.62
CA ALA A 126 16.87 -1.73 -15.03
C ALA A 126 18.37 -1.68 -15.39
N LEU A 127 19.07 -0.62 -14.95
CA LEU A 127 20.51 -0.49 -15.14
C LEU A 127 21.31 -1.50 -14.31
N LEU A 128 20.83 -1.87 -13.12
CA LEU A 128 21.37 -2.97 -12.33
C LEU A 128 21.37 -4.28 -13.14
N ALA A 129 20.25 -4.61 -13.81
CA ALA A 129 20.16 -5.83 -14.62
C ALA A 129 21.19 -5.84 -15.76
N ALA A 130 21.29 -4.73 -16.49
CA ALA A 130 22.29 -4.55 -17.54
C ALA A 130 23.73 -4.66 -16.99
N ALA A 131 24.01 -4.02 -15.86
CA ALA A 131 25.34 -4.01 -15.24
C ALA A 131 25.79 -5.40 -14.81
N VAL A 132 24.95 -6.17 -14.09
CA VAL A 132 25.36 -7.51 -13.64
C VAL A 132 25.43 -8.54 -14.78
N ALA A 133 24.79 -8.26 -15.90
CA ALA A 133 24.83 -9.08 -17.11
C ALA A 133 26.07 -8.80 -17.97
N LEU A 134 26.47 -7.53 -18.10
CA LEU A 134 27.44 -7.09 -19.09
C LEU A 134 28.80 -6.68 -18.51
N ALA A 135 28.87 -6.23 -17.25
CA ALA A 135 30.11 -5.74 -16.68
C ALA A 135 31.15 -6.88 -16.50
N PRO A 136 32.45 -6.62 -16.76
CA PRO A 136 33.51 -7.58 -16.53
C PRO A 136 33.54 -8.08 -15.08
N ALA A 137 33.86 -9.36 -14.86
CA ALA A 137 33.87 -9.97 -13.53
C ALA A 137 34.79 -9.25 -12.51
N ARG A 138 35.84 -8.57 -12.98
CA ARG A 138 36.76 -7.76 -12.14
C ARG A 138 36.10 -6.51 -11.55
N VAL A 139 35.05 -5.99 -12.19
CA VAL A 139 34.38 -4.74 -11.79
C VAL A 139 33.52 -5.02 -10.57
N VAL A 140 33.66 -4.22 -9.52
CA VAL A 140 32.77 -4.23 -8.36
C VAL A 140 31.44 -3.59 -8.77
N THR A 141 30.34 -4.30 -8.57
CA THR A 141 28.99 -3.88 -8.94
C THR A 141 28.20 -3.44 -7.71
N VAL A 142 27.83 -2.17 -7.69
CA VAL A 142 27.04 -1.56 -6.62
C VAL A 142 25.73 -1.03 -7.20
N HIS A 143 24.62 -1.27 -6.51
CA HIS A 143 23.36 -0.59 -6.81
C HIS A 143 23.01 0.35 -5.68
N GLN A 144 22.72 1.61 -6.01
CA GLN A 144 22.14 2.58 -5.08
C GLN A 144 20.66 2.76 -5.41
N GLU A 145 19.82 2.37 -4.46
CA GLU A 145 18.38 2.43 -4.60
C GLU A 145 17.83 3.78 -4.14
N HIS A 146 17.36 4.59 -5.10
CA HIS A 146 16.87 5.95 -4.85
C HIS A 146 15.34 6.08 -4.70
N ARG A 147 14.57 5.01 -4.87
CA ARG A 147 13.10 5.04 -4.69
C ARG A 147 12.66 3.99 -3.66
N PRO A 148 11.42 4.08 -3.13
CA PRO A 148 10.91 3.06 -2.21
C PRO A 148 10.76 1.73 -2.96
N THR A 149 11.71 0.81 -2.78
CA THR A 149 11.72 -0.48 -3.49
C THR A 149 10.41 -1.24 -3.34
N GLN A 150 9.81 -1.16 -2.15
CA GLN A 150 8.54 -1.80 -1.79
C GLN A 150 7.34 -1.28 -2.59
N ARG A 151 7.51 -0.22 -3.41
CA ARG A 151 6.44 0.45 -4.16
C ARG A 151 6.79 0.74 -5.61
N ARG A 152 7.92 0.22 -6.12
CA ARG A 152 8.38 0.43 -7.51
C ARG A 152 7.53 -0.27 -8.56
N GLY A 153 6.74 -1.27 -8.18
CA GLY A 153 5.98 -2.07 -9.13
C GLY A 153 6.86 -2.82 -10.13
N PRO A 154 6.49 -2.92 -11.43
CA PRO A 154 7.29 -3.64 -12.43
C PRO A 154 8.73 -3.15 -12.53
N SER A 155 8.95 -1.84 -12.36
CA SER A 155 10.31 -1.25 -12.39
C SER A 155 11.21 -1.69 -11.24
N GLY A 156 10.68 -2.37 -10.21
CA GLY A 156 11.43 -2.96 -9.10
C GLY A 156 11.80 -4.43 -9.30
N GLU A 157 11.16 -5.12 -10.25
CA GLU A 157 11.40 -6.55 -10.53
C GLU A 157 12.88 -6.87 -10.80
N PRO A 158 13.65 -6.06 -11.56
CA PRO A 158 15.06 -6.35 -11.80
C PRO A 158 15.87 -6.45 -10.50
N LEU A 159 15.54 -5.65 -9.50
CA LEU A 159 16.23 -5.68 -8.20
C LEU A 159 16.01 -7.05 -7.54
N LEU A 160 14.80 -7.62 -7.64
CA LEU A 160 14.51 -8.93 -7.08
C LEU A 160 15.25 -10.06 -7.81
N LEU A 161 15.28 -10.01 -9.13
CA LEU A 161 15.87 -11.06 -9.97
C LEU A 161 17.40 -11.02 -9.98
N HIS A 162 17.98 -9.83 -9.86
CA HIS A 162 19.39 -9.60 -10.17
C HIS A 162 20.20 -9.07 -9.00
N ALA A 163 19.61 -8.62 -7.88
CA ALA A 163 20.36 -8.24 -6.69
C ALA A 163 21.26 -9.35 -6.10
N PRO A 164 20.91 -10.65 -6.16
CA PRO A 164 21.84 -11.72 -5.73
C PRO A 164 23.19 -11.68 -6.46
N ARG A 165 23.19 -11.12 -7.69
CA ARG A 165 24.38 -10.92 -8.50
C ARG A 165 25.12 -9.62 -8.17
N LEU A 166 24.72 -8.78 -7.22
CA LEU A 166 25.51 -7.60 -6.85
C LEU A 166 26.65 -7.96 -5.89
N ASP A 167 27.62 -7.06 -5.79
CA ASP A 167 28.57 -7.08 -4.67
C ASP A 167 27.96 -6.36 -3.47
N ALA A 168 27.36 -5.19 -3.70
CA ALA A 168 26.62 -4.47 -2.67
C ALA A 168 25.34 -3.82 -3.20
N LEU A 169 24.34 -3.74 -2.32
CA LEU A 169 23.07 -3.06 -2.50
C LEU A 169 22.92 -1.98 -1.42
N VAL A 170 23.00 -0.73 -1.84
CA VAL A 170 22.96 0.44 -0.97
C VAL A 170 21.58 1.06 -1.00
N THR A 171 21.07 1.37 0.19
CA THR A 171 19.77 2.00 0.38
C THR A 171 19.93 3.34 1.09
N LEU A 172 18.98 4.24 0.90
CA LEU A 172 18.99 5.55 1.57
C LEU A 172 18.53 5.49 3.02
N THR A 173 17.87 4.41 3.44
CA THR A 173 17.20 4.29 4.74
C THR A 173 17.44 2.94 5.39
N GLY A 174 17.51 2.91 6.71
CA GLY A 174 17.64 1.65 7.46
C GLY A 174 16.45 0.72 7.21
N ARG A 175 15.26 1.32 7.05
CA ARG A 175 14.02 0.59 6.80
C ARG A 175 14.02 -0.17 5.47
N THR A 176 14.53 0.44 4.39
CA THR A 176 14.64 -0.27 3.10
C THR A 176 15.67 -1.39 3.19
N ARG A 177 16.80 -1.19 3.88
CA ARG A 177 17.80 -2.24 4.12
C ARG A 177 17.19 -3.42 4.85
N ASP A 178 16.50 -3.20 5.96
CA ASP A 178 15.92 -4.29 6.77
C ASP A 178 14.88 -5.07 5.98
N TRP A 179 14.02 -4.37 5.24
CA TRP A 179 13.06 -5.02 4.36
C TRP A 179 13.75 -5.86 3.28
N LEU A 180 14.82 -5.36 2.64
CA LEU A 180 15.58 -6.13 1.65
C LEU A 180 16.30 -7.32 2.27
N ALA A 181 16.82 -7.19 3.49
CA ALA A 181 17.46 -8.29 4.21
C ALA A 181 16.47 -9.43 4.49
N GLU A 182 15.28 -9.11 5.00
CA GLU A 182 14.25 -10.10 5.25
C GLU A 182 13.70 -10.69 3.94
N SER A 183 13.55 -9.87 2.90
CA SER A 183 12.94 -10.28 1.64
C SER A 183 13.87 -11.12 0.77
N LEU A 184 15.16 -10.78 0.68
CA LEU A 184 16.17 -11.54 -0.07
C LEU A 184 16.73 -12.70 0.76
N GLY A 185 16.69 -12.61 2.09
CA GLY A 185 17.20 -13.64 2.99
C GLY A 185 18.63 -14.04 2.66
N ALA A 186 18.87 -15.35 2.50
CA ALA A 186 20.19 -15.88 2.15
C ALA A 186 20.68 -15.49 0.74
N THR A 187 19.82 -14.91 -0.11
CA THR A 187 20.18 -14.43 -1.45
C THR A 187 20.64 -12.97 -1.45
N ALA A 188 20.59 -12.28 -0.31
CA ALA A 188 20.97 -10.88 -0.20
C ALA A 188 22.48 -10.67 -0.50
N PRO A 189 22.85 -9.67 -1.33
CA PRO A 189 24.24 -9.19 -1.41
C PRO A 189 24.61 -8.41 -0.13
N GLU A 190 25.80 -7.81 -0.07
CA GLU A 190 26.16 -6.91 1.04
C GLU A 190 25.18 -5.72 1.06
N LEU A 191 24.45 -5.55 2.16
CA LEU A 191 23.48 -4.47 2.31
C LEU A 191 24.09 -3.32 3.12
N ALA A 192 23.98 -2.09 2.60
CA ALA A 192 24.44 -0.89 3.29
C ALA A 192 23.38 0.22 3.30
N VAL A 193 23.49 1.12 4.27
CA VAL A 193 22.63 2.30 4.42
C VAL A 193 23.49 3.54 4.31
N ILE A 194 23.35 4.25 3.19
CA ILE A 194 24.05 5.51 2.97
C ILE A 194 23.01 6.54 2.47
N PRO A 195 22.64 7.54 3.29
CA PRO A 195 21.62 8.53 2.94
C PRO A 195 22.15 9.50 1.87
N ASN A 196 21.25 10.27 1.26
CA ASN A 196 21.67 11.41 0.44
C ASN A 196 22.29 12.49 1.34
N ALA A 197 23.27 13.21 0.80
CA ALA A 197 23.86 14.36 1.46
C ALA A 197 22.95 15.60 1.37
N VAL A 198 23.07 16.48 2.34
CA VAL A 198 22.54 17.85 2.30
C VAL A 198 23.32 18.64 1.25
N PRO A 199 22.67 19.29 0.27
CA PRO A 199 23.36 20.18 -0.64
C PRO A 199 24.03 21.35 0.12
N ASP A 200 25.24 21.72 -0.28
CA ASP A 200 25.94 22.84 0.33
C ASP A 200 25.33 24.20 -0.07
N GLY A 201 25.57 25.23 0.74
CA GLY A 201 25.28 26.61 0.30
C GLY A 201 23.89 27.18 0.60
N PHE A 202 23.05 26.58 1.47
CA PHE A 202 21.77 27.20 1.89
C PHE A 202 21.96 28.53 2.65
N ARG A 203 22.00 29.62 1.88
CA ARG A 203 22.05 31.02 2.30
C ARG A 203 21.19 31.87 1.33
N PRO A 204 20.44 32.88 1.82
CA PRO A 204 20.23 33.25 3.23
C PRO A 204 19.46 32.17 4.00
N ARG A 205 19.41 32.29 5.33
CA ARG A 205 18.69 31.36 6.22
C ARG A 205 17.36 31.95 6.63
N ALA A 206 16.43 31.10 7.03
CA ALA A 206 15.20 31.53 7.68
C ALA A 206 15.53 32.23 9.01
N ASP A 207 14.83 33.33 9.27
CA ASP A 207 14.94 34.07 10.54
C ASP A 207 14.12 33.44 11.67
N GLY A 208 13.16 32.56 11.33
CA GLY A 208 12.24 31.91 12.26
C GLY A 208 11.02 32.77 12.64
N GLU A 209 10.92 33.99 12.11
CA GLU A 209 9.86 34.96 12.40
C GLU A 209 8.75 34.95 11.34
N SER A 210 9.09 34.53 10.12
CA SER A 210 8.12 34.50 9.02
C SER A 210 6.88 33.66 9.33
N LYS A 211 5.71 34.16 8.94
CA LYS A 211 4.40 33.50 9.04
C LYS A 211 3.98 32.94 7.67
N VAL A 212 4.93 32.33 6.97
CA VAL A 212 4.72 31.74 5.65
C VAL A 212 5.04 30.26 5.70
N ILE A 213 4.09 29.44 5.29
CA ILE A 213 4.29 28.03 5.04
C ILE A 213 4.77 27.89 3.60
N VAL A 214 5.93 27.26 3.39
CA VAL A 214 6.47 26.97 2.06
C VAL A 214 6.38 25.48 1.79
N MET A 215 5.84 25.11 0.63
CA MET A 215 5.76 23.74 0.16
C MET A 215 6.36 23.66 -1.24
N ALA A 216 7.33 22.78 -1.46
CA ALA A 216 7.86 22.48 -2.78
C ALA A 216 7.51 21.06 -3.21
N ALA A 217 6.69 20.92 -4.25
CA ALA A 217 6.23 19.62 -4.73
C ALA A 217 5.73 19.67 -6.18
N ARG A 218 5.90 18.56 -6.92
CA ARG A 218 5.20 18.37 -8.19
C ARG A 218 3.68 18.34 -7.93
N LEU A 219 2.90 19.05 -8.75
CA LEU A 219 1.44 19.11 -8.60
C LEU A 219 0.76 17.88 -9.22
N THR A 220 1.04 16.72 -8.65
CA THR A 220 0.53 15.39 -9.05
C THR A 220 -0.32 14.77 -7.93
N GLY A 221 -1.02 13.67 -8.24
CA GLY A 221 -1.86 12.96 -7.26
C GLY A 221 -1.08 12.42 -6.06
N GLU A 222 0.13 11.91 -6.30
CA GLU A 222 0.98 11.28 -5.27
C GLU A 222 1.44 12.26 -4.17
N LYS A 223 1.61 13.55 -4.49
CA LYS A 223 2.10 14.57 -3.54
C LYS A 223 1.01 15.10 -2.61
N ARG A 224 -0.27 14.78 -2.90
CA ARG A 224 -1.46 15.14 -2.11
C ARG A 224 -1.48 16.60 -1.64
N VAL A 225 -1.10 17.53 -2.50
CA VAL A 225 -1.15 18.98 -2.22
C VAL A 225 -2.57 19.40 -1.79
N ASP A 226 -3.60 18.68 -2.25
CA ASP A 226 -4.98 18.86 -1.82
C ASP A 226 -5.21 18.60 -0.32
N HIS A 227 -4.41 17.74 0.33
CA HIS A 227 -4.48 17.52 1.78
C HIS A 227 -3.92 18.74 2.53
N ALA A 228 -2.81 19.32 2.08
CA ALA A 228 -2.24 20.54 2.68
C ALA A 228 -3.25 21.69 2.65
N VAL A 229 -3.92 21.90 1.51
CA VAL A 229 -4.95 22.93 1.35
C VAL A 229 -6.15 22.67 2.29
N ARG A 230 -6.63 21.42 2.37
CA ARG A 230 -7.75 21.05 3.26
C ARG A 230 -7.42 21.18 4.74
N ALA A 231 -6.19 20.84 5.14
CA ALA A 231 -5.73 20.98 6.52
C ALA A 231 -5.61 22.46 6.89
N PHE A 232 -4.95 23.27 6.04
CA PHE A 232 -4.86 24.72 6.25
C PHE A 232 -6.25 25.37 6.35
N ALA A 233 -7.20 24.97 5.51
CA ALA A 233 -8.57 25.48 5.55
C ALA A 233 -9.29 25.26 6.89
N GLN A 234 -8.95 24.21 7.65
CA GLN A 234 -9.58 23.93 8.94
C GLN A 234 -9.13 24.90 10.03
N ILE A 235 -7.94 25.48 9.90
CA ILE A 235 -7.29 26.29 10.95
C ILE A 235 -6.97 27.72 10.50
N ALA A 236 -7.21 28.06 9.24
CA ALA A 236 -6.83 29.34 8.65
C ALA A 236 -7.39 30.52 9.47
N ASP A 237 -8.66 30.46 9.88
CA ASP A 237 -9.32 31.54 10.63
C ASP A 237 -8.73 31.77 12.03
N ALA A 238 -8.15 30.73 12.65
CA ALA A 238 -7.47 30.84 13.94
C ALA A 238 -6.10 31.52 13.84
N HIS A 239 -5.50 31.54 12.65
CA HIS A 239 -4.13 32.02 12.40
C HIS A 239 -4.07 33.03 11.24
N PRO A 240 -4.75 34.17 11.31
CA PRO A 240 -5.01 35.06 10.16
C PRO A 240 -3.75 35.61 9.47
N GLU A 241 -2.63 35.71 10.18
CA GLU A 241 -1.35 36.20 9.67
C GLU A 241 -0.58 35.19 8.80
N TRP A 242 -1.00 33.93 8.78
CA TRP A 242 -0.30 32.87 8.05
C TRP A 242 -0.76 32.75 6.59
N SER A 243 0.18 32.44 5.70
CA SER A 243 -0.09 32.13 4.30
C SER A 243 0.62 30.85 3.85
N LEU A 244 0.10 30.18 2.82
CA LEU A 244 0.67 28.97 2.24
C LEU A 244 1.13 29.24 0.81
N ARG A 245 2.43 29.09 0.56
CA ARG A 245 3.06 29.22 -0.76
C ARG A 245 3.50 27.87 -1.27
N ILE A 246 3.00 27.49 -2.44
CA ILE A 246 3.27 26.20 -3.07
C ILE A 246 4.05 26.42 -4.36
N PHE A 247 5.27 25.89 -4.39
CA PHE A 247 6.17 25.89 -5.53
C PHE A 247 6.17 24.53 -6.23
N GLY A 248 6.15 24.58 -7.56
CA GLY A 248 6.13 23.42 -8.45
C GLY A 248 5.03 23.49 -9.49
N GLY A 249 5.09 22.58 -10.47
CA GLY A 249 4.12 22.49 -11.57
C GLY A 249 3.55 21.07 -11.71
N GLY A 250 2.43 20.94 -12.41
CA GLY A 250 1.84 19.64 -12.72
C GLY A 250 0.38 19.71 -13.17
N HIS A 251 -0.12 18.59 -13.70
CA HIS A 251 -1.45 18.52 -14.33
C HIS A 251 -2.63 18.78 -13.37
N ARG A 252 -2.42 18.69 -12.03
CA ARG A 252 -3.47 18.97 -11.04
C ARG A 252 -3.61 20.44 -10.67
N GLU A 253 -2.80 21.34 -11.20
CA GLU A 253 -2.84 22.78 -10.83
C GLU A 253 -4.25 23.37 -10.95
N ARG A 254 -4.97 23.12 -12.05
CA ARG A 254 -6.35 23.60 -12.25
C ARG A 254 -7.33 23.08 -11.19
N GLN A 255 -7.14 21.83 -10.74
CA GLN A 255 -7.98 21.25 -9.69
C GLN A 255 -7.67 21.88 -8.33
N LEU A 256 -6.40 22.15 -8.04
CA LEU A 256 -5.97 22.79 -6.80
C LEU A 256 -6.47 24.23 -6.70
N ARG A 257 -6.42 25.01 -7.80
CA ARG A 257 -7.00 26.37 -7.84
C ARG A 257 -8.49 26.37 -7.45
N ARG A 258 -9.29 25.49 -8.06
CA ARG A 258 -10.71 25.34 -7.70
C ARG A 258 -10.93 24.93 -6.24
N LEU A 259 -10.04 24.12 -5.68
CA LEU A 259 -10.12 23.71 -4.28
C LEU A 259 -9.86 24.91 -3.35
N VAL A 260 -8.85 25.72 -3.64
CA VAL A 260 -8.55 26.97 -2.92
C VAL A 260 -9.73 27.93 -3.00
N ASP A 261 -10.27 28.15 -4.20
CA ASP A 261 -11.44 29.00 -4.43
C ASP A 261 -12.67 28.49 -3.66
N GLY A 262 -12.89 27.17 -3.65
CA GLY A 262 -14.01 26.54 -2.95
C GLY A 262 -13.97 26.68 -1.43
N PHE A 263 -12.78 26.88 -0.84
CA PHE A 263 -12.61 27.21 0.57
C PHE A 263 -12.50 28.72 0.84
N GLY A 264 -12.56 29.57 -0.20
CA GLY A 264 -12.42 31.03 -0.06
C GLY A 264 -11.00 31.51 0.24
N LEU A 265 -9.97 30.66 0.10
CA LEU A 265 -8.59 30.93 0.54
C LEU A 265 -7.69 31.61 -0.51
N HIS A 266 -8.29 32.24 -1.52
CA HIS A 266 -7.59 32.85 -2.66
C HIS A 266 -6.52 33.88 -2.27
N ASP A 267 -6.72 34.63 -1.17
CA ASP A 267 -5.74 35.61 -0.67
C ASP A 267 -4.66 35.01 0.23
N ARG A 268 -4.74 33.71 0.54
CA ARG A 268 -3.91 33.04 1.56
C ARG A 268 -3.15 31.81 1.06
N VAL A 269 -3.56 31.22 -0.06
CA VAL A 269 -2.91 30.07 -0.68
C VAL A 269 -2.46 30.41 -2.09
N GLU A 270 -1.14 30.49 -2.29
CA GLU A 270 -0.52 30.88 -3.55
C GLU A 270 0.09 29.67 -4.27
N LEU A 271 -0.32 29.41 -5.52
CA LEU A 271 0.34 28.45 -6.42
C LEU A 271 1.29 29.20 -7.36
N LEU A 272 2.59 29.13 -7.07
CA LEU A 272 3.63 30.01 -7.65
C LEU A 272 4.42 29.40 -8.82
N GLY A 273 4.16 28.14 -9.17
CA GLY A 273 4.87 27.46 -10.25
C GLY A 273 6.30 27.01 -9.87
N PRO A 274 7.08 26.45 -10.81
CA PRO A 274 8.45 26.00 -10.55
C PRO A 274 9.40 27.15 -10.19
N CYS A 275 10.27 26.95 -9.19
CA CYS A 275 11.29 27.91 -8.76
C CYS A 275 12.70 27.34 -9.00
N GLN A 276 13.64 28.20 -9.40
CA GLN A 276 15.05 27.83 -9.60
C GLN A 276 15.89 28.03 -8.33
N ASP A 277 15.53 28.99 -7.48
CA ASP A 277 16.23 29.33 -6.25
C ASP A 277 15.34 29.05 -5.04
N MET A 278 15.18 27.77 -4.73
CA MET A 278 14.43 27.36 -3.54
C MET A 278 15.13 27.78 -2.24
N ALA A 279 16.44 28.00 -2.22
CA ALA A 279 17.16 28.45 -1.03
C ALA A 279 16.66 29.83 -0.56
N ALA A 280 16.44 30.76 -1.50
CA ALA A 280 15.86 32.07 -1.20
C ALA A 280 14.41 31.98 -0.71
N GLU A 281 13.63 31.01 -1.18
CA GLU A 281 12.25 30.81 -0.74
C GLU A 281 12.16 30.12 0.63
N TRP A 282 13.04 29.16 0.91
CA TRP A 282 13.17 28.57 2.25
C TRP A 282 13.56 29.61 3.29
N ALA A 283 14.40 30.59 2.93
CA ALA A 283 14.76 31.69 3.82
C ALA A 283 13.57 32.58 4.23
N LYS A 284 12.47 32.54 3.47
CA LYS A 284 11.22 33.27 3.78
C LYS A 284 10.20 32.39 4.49
N ALA A 285 10.51 31.12 4.76
CA ALA A 285 9.58 30.18 5.36
C ALA A 285 9.66 30.21 6.89
N GLY A 286 8.49 30.19 7.54
CA GLY A 286 8.37 29.84 8.96
C GLY A 286 8.18 28.35 9.18
N LEU A 287 7.55 27.67 8.22
CA LEU A 287 7.25 26.23 8.26
C LEU A 287 7.37 25.63 6.86
N SER A 288 7.69 24.34 6.81
CA SER A 288 7.66 23.54 5.58
C SER A 288 6.61 22.43 5.69
N LEU A 289 5.88 22.18 4.59
CA LEU A 289 4.94 21.06 4.51
C LEU A 289 5.35 20.04 3.45
N MET A 290 5.19 18.76 3.78
CA MET A 290 5.30 17.66 2.83
C MET A 290 4.20 16.61 3.03
N THR A 291 3.17 16.67 2.18
CA THR A 291 2.01 15.77 2.25
C THR A 291 2.09 14.59 1.28
N ALA A 292 3.28 14.25 0.77
CA ALA A 292 3.42 13.10 -0.11
C ALA A 292 3.01 11.83 0.63
N GLY A 293 1.92 11.19 0.20
CA GLY A 293 1.25 10.18 1.03
C GLY A 293 1.82 8.77 0.93
N HIS A 294 2.59 8.45 -0.13
CA HIS A 294 2.90 7.06 -0.42
C HIS A 294 4.25 6.78 -1.11
N ASN A 295 4.98 7.77 -1.65
CA ASN A 295 6.10 7.49 -2.57
C ASN A 295 7.28 8.46 -2.38
N GLU A 296 8.01 8.30 -1.28
CA GLU A 296 9.24 9.05 -0.99
C GLU A 296 10.30 8.11 -0.41
N ALA A 297 11.52 8.10 -0.96
CA ALA A 297 12.61 7.27 -0.39
C ALA A 297 13.47 8.06 0.60
N PHE A 298 13.84 9.27 0.20
CA PHE A 298 14.66 10.19 0.99
C PHE A 298 14.47 11.60 0.43
N PRO A 299 13.35 12.27 0.76
CA PRO A 299 12.93 13.50 0.09
C PRO A 299 13.91 14.65 0.37
N LEU A 300 14.69 15.02 -0.65
CA LEU A 300 15.70 16.08 -0.55
C LEU A 300 15.11 17.40 -0.05
N VAL A 301 13.88 17.72 -0.45
CA VAL A 301 13.14 18.91 0.00
C VAL A 301 13.08 19.06 1.54
N LEU A 302 13.07 17.95 2.28
CA LEU A 302 13.12 18.00 3.74
C LEU A 302 14.52 18.36 4.25
N LEU A 303 15.58 17.85 3.62
CA LEU A 303 16.96 18.24 3.94
C LEU A 303 17.18 19.73 3.65
N GLU A 304 16.66 20.24 2.54
CA GLU A 304 16.76 21.65 2.15
C GLU A 304 16.09 22.56 3.17
N ALA A 305 14.85 22.25 3.56
CA ALA A 305 14.11 23.01 4.56
C ALA A 305 14.85 23.01 5.91
N LEU A 306 15.29 21.84 6.39
CA LEU A 306 16.04 21.74 7.65
C LEU A 306 17.39 22.47 7.58
N ALA A 307 18.09 22.44 6.45
CA ALA A 307 19.36 23.14 6.23
C ALA A 307 19.19 24.68 6.23
N ALA A 308 18.04 25.16 5.72
CA ALA A 308 17.65 26.56 5.79
C ALA A 308 17.21 27.00 7.20
N GLY A 309 17.03 26.06 8.14
CA GLY A 309 16.56 26.31 9.50
C GLY A 309 15.04 26.35 9.62
N VAL A 310 14.32 25.68 8.73
CA VAL A 310 12.85 25.67 8.68
C VAL A 310 12.33 24.35 9.25
N PRO A 311 11.50 24.37 10.31
CA PRO A 311 10.82 23.17 10.80
C PRO A 311 9.90 22.56 9.76
N VAL A 312 9.80 21.23 9.75
CA VAL A 312 9.03 20.47 8.75
C VAL A 312 7.81 19.82 9.40
N ILE A 313 6.65 19.84 8.74
CA ILE A 313 5.55 18.92 9.02
C ILE A 313 5.38 18.01 7.81
N ALA A 314 5.48 16.69 8.00
CA ALA A 314 5.43 15.72 6.92
C ALA A 314 4.55 14.52 7.25
N TYR A 315 3.98 13.88 6.23
CA TYR A 315 3.40 12.55 6.43
C TYR A 315 4.49 11.50 6.70
N ASP A 316 4.25 10.63 7.68
CA ASP A 316 5.10 9.46 7.95
C ASP A 316 4.72 8.30 7.03
N VAL A 317 5.38 8.26 5.88
CA VAL A 317 5.17 7.22 4.87
C VAL A 317 6.16 6.07 5.03
N VAL A 318 5.96 5.01 4.23
CA VAL A 318 6.69 3.75 4.37
C VAL A 318 8.21 3.88 4.29
N THR A 319 8.80 4.90 3.67
CA THR A 319 10.25 5.21 3.79
C THR A 319 10.47 6.73 3.70
N GLY A 320 11.61 7.26 4.15
CA GLY A 320 12.03 8.65 3.88
C GLY A 320 11.81 9.68 5.00
N PRO A 321 10.61 10.27 5.18
CA PRO A 321 10.40 11.40 6.08
C PRO A 321 10.88 11.19 7.50
N ALA A 322 10.55 10.05 8.10
CA ALA A 322 10.94 9.77 9.48
C ALA A 322 12.43 9.41 9.68
N GLU A 323 13.17 9.19 8.59
CA GLU A 323 14.63 9.04 8.63
C GLU A 323 15.31 10.42 8.65
N ILE A 324 14.64 11.44 8.12
CA ILE A 324 15.14 12.81 8.02
C ILE A 324 14.65 13.64 9.21
N VAL A 325 13.35 13.70 9.43
CA VAL A 325 12.68 14.51 10.46
C VAL A 325 12.68 13.77 11.78
N ARG A 326 13.22 14.42 12.81
CA ARG A 326 13.08 13.99 14.20
C ARG A 326 11.80 14.64 14.73
N HIS A 327 10.76 13.81 14.85
CA HIS A 327 9.48 14.22 15.42
C HIS A 327 9.70 15.03 16.71
N ARG A 328 8.95 16.11 16.89
CA ARG A 328 9.00 17.11 17.97
C ARG A 328 10.39 17.62 18.39
N VAL A 329 11.38 17.49 17.50
CA VAL A 329 12.72 18.04 17.70
C VAL A 329 13.02 19.06 16.61
N ASP A 330 12.85 18.68 15.34
CA ASP A 330 13.05 19.57 14.19
C ASP A 330 11.86 19.59 13.23
N GLY A 331 10.77 18.93 13.60
CA GLY A 331 9.54 18.89 12.82
C GLY A 331 8.47 17.96 13.42
N LEU A 332 7.33 17.85 12.76
CA LEU A 332 6.23 16.96 13.12
C LEU A 332 5.99 15.92 12.01
N LEU A 333 5.61 14.71 12.43
CA LEU A 333 5.31 13.58 11.57
C LEU A 333 3.86 13.20 11.83
N VAL A 334 3.10 13.00 10.76
CA VAL A 334 1.66 12.79 10.83
C VAL A 334 1.29 11.53 10.05
N PRO A 335 0.35 10.69 10.51
CA PRO A 335 -0.10 9.54 9.74
C PRO A 335 -0.60 9.93 8.33
N PRO A 336 -0.25 9.17 7.28
CA PRO A 336 -0.55 9.54 5.91
C PRO A 336 -2.06 9.48 5.65
N GLY A 337 -2.61 10.60 5.18
CA GLY A 337 -4.04 10.73 4.87
C GLY A 337 -4.90 11.30 6.00
N GLU A 338 -4.36 11.42 7.21
CA GLU A 338 -5.05 12.04 8.34
C GLU A 338 -4.99 13.57 8.23
N ILE A 339 -5.96 14.15 7.52
CA ILE A 339 -6.04 15.60 7.29
C ILE A 339 -6.28 16.34 8.61
N GLY A 340 -7.06 15.76 9.53
CA GLY A 340 -7.32 16.33 10.85
C GLY A 340 -6.04 16.43 11.70
N GLU A 341 -5.25 15.35 11.76
CA GLU A 341 -3.97 15.39 12.48
C GLU A 341 -2.95 16.31 11.81
N LEU A 342 -2.99 16.43 10.47
CA LEU A 342 -2.16 17.40 9.76
C LEU A 342 -2.51 18.84 10.16
N ALA A 343 -3.80 19.15 10.29
CA ALA A 343 -4.27 20.46 10.74
C ALA A 343 -3.85 20.74 12.19
N VAL A 344 -3.95 19.75 13.09
CA VAL A 344 -3.48 19.88 14.49
C VAL A 344 -1.97 20.14 14.55
N ALA A 345 -1.17 19.42 13.76
CA ALA A 345 0.28 19.65 13.71
C ALA A 345 0.64 21.06 13.19
N MET A 346 -0.12 21.57 12.23
CA MET A 346 0.03 22.94 11.72
C MET A 346 -0.34 23.97 12.79
N ASP A 347 -1.49 23.80 13.44
CA ASP A 347 -2.00 24.66 14.51
C ASP A 347 -0.97 24.80 15.65
N GLU A 348 -0.36 23.69 16.06
CA GLU A 348 0.65 23.65 17.12
C GLU A 348 1.86 24.57 16.81
N LEU A 349 2.48 24.41 15.63
CA LEU A 349 3.67 25.20 15.30
C LEU A 349 3.33 26.62 14.85
N MET A 350 2.11 26.88 14.38
CA MET A 350 1.65 28.21 14.03
C MET A 350 1.32 29.05 15.27
N GLY A 351 0.76 28.41 16.31
CA GLY A 351 0.36 29.04 17.57
C GLY A 351 1.46 29.19 18.61
N ASP A 352 2.52 28.39 18.56
CA ASP A 352 3.65 28.46 19.52
C ASP A 352 4.97 28.86 18.85
N ASP A 353 5.30 30.15 18.97
CA ASP A 353 6.54 30.73 18.44
C ASP A 353 7.80 30.21 19.15
N GLU A 354 7.73 29.88 20.44
CA GLU A 354 8.89 29.38 21.19
C GLU A 354 9.25 27.96 20.73
N THR A 355 8.26 27.09 20.65
CA THR A 355 8.42 25.71 20.13
C THR A 355 8.91 25.74 18.70
N ARG A 356 8.29 26.54 17.81
CA ARG A 356 8.72 26.66 16.41
C ARG A 356 10.17 27.13 16.27
N ARG A 357 10.58 28.16 17.03
CA ARG A 357 11.98 28.63 17.04
C ARG A 357 12.94 27.60 17.62
N GLY A 358 12.50 26.83 18.62
CA GLY A 358 13.24 25.67 19.14
C GLY A 358 13.54 24.66 18.04
N TYR A 359 12.53 24.29 17.26
CA TYR A 359 12.68 23.33 16.17
C TYR A 359 13.56 23.88 15.04
N ALA A 360 13.45 25.17 14.73
CA ALA A 360 14.27 25.83 13.72
C ALA A 360 15.77 25.73 14.04
N ARG A 361 16.14 25.92 15.32
CA ARG A 361 17.53 25.74 15.78
C ARG A 361 17.98 24.28 15.68
N ALA A 362 17.16 23.36 16.18
CA ALA A 362 17.49 21.93 16.18
C ALA A 362 17.58 21.33 14.78
N ALA A 363 16.75 21.80 13.84
CA ALA A 363 16.77 21.43 12.42
C ALA A 363 18.16 21.66 11.82
N ARG A 364 18.68 22.87 12.01
CA ARG A 364 19.97 23.28 11.47
C ARG A 364 21.12 22.45 12.01
N GLU A 365 21.18 22.23 13.32
CA GLU A 365 22.27 21.49 13.94
C GLU A 365 22.20 20.00 13.58
N GLY A 366 20.99 19.43 13.62
CA GLY A 366 20.80 17.99 13.42
C GLY A 366 20.93 17.53 11.98
N VAL A 367 20.64 18.38 10.99
CA VAL A 367 20.72 17.99 9.58
C VAL A 367 22.18 17.82 9.12
N TYR A 368 23.07 18.78 9.42
CA TYR A 368 24.48 18.69 9.04
C TYR A 368 25.25 17.64 9.85
N ALA A 369 24.88 17.43 11.13
CA ALA A 369 25.47 16.38 11.94
C ALA A 369 25.23 14.97 11.37
N ARG A 370 24.07 14.74 10.73
CA ARG A 370 23.68 13.42 10.22
C ARG A 370 23.94 13.23 8.72
N PHE A 371 23.83 14.30 7.94
CA PHE A 371 23.73 14.23 6.48
C PHE A 371 24.70 15.19 5.77
N SER A 372 25.73 15.69 6.46
CA SER A 372 26.77 16.49 5.78
C SER A 372 27.43 15.72 4.64
N SER A 373 27.73 16.41 3.54
CA SER A 373 28.39 15.84 2.37
C SER A 373 29.70 15.13 2.73
N ALA A 374 30.52 15.73 3.61
CA ALA A 374 31.76 15.12 4.09
C ALA A 374 31.52 13.79 4.83
N GLY A 375 30.52 13.74 5.72
CA GLY A 375 30.20 12.53 6.48
C GLY A 375 29.61 11.42 5.62
N VAL A 376 28.74 11.76 4.66
CA VAL A 376 28.17 10.80 3.71
C VAL A 376 29.25 10.25 2.77
N THR A 377 30.13 11.12 2.26
CA THR A 377 31.23 10.74 1.36
C THR A 377 32.20 9.76 2.03
N ALA A 378 32.53 9.97 3.30
CA ALA A 378 33.38 9.05 4.06
C ALA A 378 32.80 7.62 4.14
N ARG A 379 31.48 7.48 4.26
CA ARG A 379 30.80 6.16 4.27
C ARG A 379 30.91 5.46 2.91
N TRP A 380 30.82 6.22 1.82
CA TRP A 380 31.02 5.70 0.46
C TRP A 380 32.46 5.25 0.23
N GLU A 381 33.44 6.05 0.64
CA GLU A 381 34.85 5.68 0.56
C GLU A 381 35.16 4.39 1.32
N GLU A 382 34.61 4.24 2.53
CA GLU A 382 34.78 3.03 3.35
C GLU A 382 34.23 1.79 2.63
N LEU A 383 32.99 1.89 2.12
CA LEU A 383 32.34 0.80 1.39
C LEU A 383 33.13 0.42 0.14
N TYR A 384 33.47 1.39 -0.71
CA TYR A 384 34.20 1.10 -1.94
C TYR A 384 35.59 0.53 -1.68
N THR A 385 36.32 1.08 -0.71
CA THR A 385 37.65 0.55 -0.32
C THR A 385 37.55 -0.91 0.11
N ARG A 386 36.55 -1.25 0.93
CA ARG A 386 36.30 -2.63 1.38
C ARG A 386 35.98 -3.57 0.23
N LEU A 387 35.08 -3.18 -0.68
CA LEU A 387 34.67 -4.02 -1.81
C LEU A 387 35.81 -4.22 -2.81
N VAL A 388 36.55 -3.16 -3.15
CA VAL A 388 37.69 -3.22 -4.07
C VAL A 388 38.81 -4.11 -3.51
N ALA A 389 39.08 -4.04 -2.20
CA ALA A 389 40.07 -4.91 -1.55
C ALA A 389 39.70 -6.41 -1.61
N GLY A 390 38.41 -6.73 -1.78
CA GLY A 390 37.90 -8.10 -1.93
C GLY A 390 37.70 -8.57 -3.37
N ARG A 391 37.95 -7.73 -4.38
CA ARG A 391 37.50 -7.98 -5.76
C ARG A 391 38.09 -9.23 -6.41
N ASP A 392 39.35 -9.54 -6.08
CA ASP A 392 40.15 -10.61 -6.70
C ASP A 392 40.08 -11.92 -5.88
N ARG A 393 39.27 -11.94 -4.81
CA ARG A 393 39.09 -13.11 -3.94
C ARG A 393 38.15 -14.14 -4.57
N PRO A 394 38.50 -15.43 -4.64
CA PRO A 394 37.61 -16.48 -5.16
C PRO A 394 36.25 -16.54 -4.44
N GLU A 395 36.22 -16.23 -3.14
CA GLU A 395 35.04 -16.25 -2.29
C GLU A 395 33.96 -15.27 -2.77
N ARG A 396 34.35 -14.17 -3.44
CA ARG A 396 33.41 -13.18 -4.00
C ARG A 396 32.54 -13.80 -5.08
N LEU A 397 33.16 -14.45 -6.07
CA LEU A 397 32.44 -15.08 -7.18
C LEU A 397 31.73 -16.36 -6.73
N GLY A 398 32.34 -17.13 -5.83
CA GLY A 398 31.70 -18.30 -5.20
C GLY A 398 30.41 -17.92 -4.46
N GLY A 399 30.48 -16.92 -3.57
CA GLY A 399 29.31 -16.42 -2.84
C GLY A 399 28.22 -15.86 -3.77
N ARG A 400 28.60 -15.19 -4.87
CA ARG A 400 27.64 -14.76 -5.90
C ARG A 400 26.93 -15.96 -6.53
N ALA A 401 27.66 -17.02 -6.88
CA ALA A 401 27.10 -18.22 -7.48
C ALA A 401 26.14 -18.92 -6.51
N ASP A 402 26.50 -19.05 -5.23
CA ASP A 402 25.65 -19.66 -4.21
C ASP A 402 24.34 -18.91 -4.03
N ARG A 403 24.38 -17.56 -3.96
CA ARG A 403 23.16 -16.74 -3.85
C ARG A 403 22.24 -16.90 -5.06
N VAL A 404 22.81 -16.95 -6.27
CA VAL A 404 22.04 -17.20 -7.50
C VAL A 404 21.41 -18.59 -7.48
N ALA A 405 22.18 -19.62 -7.10
CA ALA A 405 21.67 -20.98 -7.00
C ALA A 405 20.51 -21.10 -5.99
N LEU A 406 20.64 -20.46 -4.82
CA LEU A 406 19.56 -20.38 -3.82
C LEU A 406 18.32 -19.64 -4.34
N GLY A 407 18.53 -18.55 -5.10
CA GLY A 407 17.45 -17.81 -5.75
C GLY A 407 16.67 -18.68 -6.74
N VAL A 408 17.37 -19.42 -7.60
CA VAL A 408 16.79 -20.37 -8.56
C VAL A 408 16.05 -21.50 -7.83
N ALA A 409 16.68 -22.11 -6.81
CA ALA A 409 16.08 -23.19 -6.01
C ALA A 409 14.80 -22.75 -5.28
N SER A 410 14.66 -21.45 -5.00
CA SER A 410 13.47 -20.86 -4.37
C SER A 410 12.41 -20.39 -5.38
N GLY A 411 12.41 -20.91 -6.61
CA GLY A 411 11.44 -20.55 -7.65
C GLY A 411 11.85 -19.35 -8.51
N GLY A 412 13.16 -19.10 -8.67
CA GLY A 412 13.68 -18.07 -9.58
C GLY A 412 13.73 -16.64 -9.02
N CYS A 413 12.99 -16.36 -7.94
CA CYS A 413 12.90 -15.01 -7.38
C CYS A 413 13.74 -14.81 -6.11
N GLY A 414 14.15 -15.89 -5.41
CA GLY A 414 14.82 -15.81 -4.09
C GLY A 414 14.05 -15.04 -3.00
N PHE A 415 12.89 -14.49 -3.35
CA PHE A 415 12.19 -13.43 -2.65
C PHE A 415 11.11 -14.03 -1.77
N ARG A 416 11.20 -13.77 -0.48
CA ARG A 416 10.11 -14.02 0.47
C ARG A 416 9.29 -12.74 0.58
N PRO A 417 8.03 -12.73 0.15
CA PRO A 417 7.22 -11.54 0.30
C PRO A 417 6.96 -11.26 1.78
N THR A 418 7.61 -10.21 2.29
CA THR A 418 7.41 -9.71 3.65
C THR A 418 6.44 -8.52 3.62
N ALA A 419 5.53 -8.47 4.60
CA ALA A 419 4.61 -7.34 4.73
C ALA A 419 5.39 -6.03 4.94
N PRO A 420 4.97 -4.91 4.32
CA PRO A 420 5.55 -3.59 4.58
C PRO A 420 5.37 -3.20 6.05
N HIS A 421 6.19 -2.27 6.51
CA HIS A 421 6.18 -1.76 7.89
C HIS A 421 5.88 -0.26 7.92
N THR A 422 5.09 0.19 8.90
CA THR A 422 4.93 1.61 9.28
C THR A 422 5.99 1.96 10.31
N TYR A 423 6.73 3.06 10.16
CA TYR A 423 7.88 3.36 11.03
C TYR A 423 7.56 3.26 12.52
N ASP A 424 8.55 2.78 13.26
CA ASP A 424 8.75 3.18 14.65
C ASP A 424 10.17 3.75 14.77
N ALA A 425 10.36 4.82 15.55
CA ALA A 425 11.68 5.39 15.81
C ALA A 425 12.71 4.31 16.19
N ALA A 426 13.96 4.44 15.73
CA ALA A 426 15.00 3.50 16.11
C ALA A 426 15.16 3.48 17.65
N ALA A 427 15.11 2.28 18.25
CA ALA A 427 15.33 2.09 19.68
C ALA A 427 16.70 2.67 20.09
N GLY A 428 16.73 3.45 21.17
CA GLY A 428 17.98 3.89 21.79
C GLY A 428 18.81 2.70 22.26
N ALA A 429 20.12 2.89 22.50
CA ALA A 429 21.02 1.81 22.90
C ALA A 429 20.54 1.03 24.15
N ASP A 430 19.98 1.75 25.12
CA ASP A 430 19.40 1.17 26.34
C ASP A 430 18.14 0.35 26.05
N GLU A 431 17.26 0.84 25.16
CA GLU A 431 16.07 0.10 24.75
C GLU A 431 16.45 -1.18 24.00
N ARG A 432 17.45 -1.11 23.12
CA ARG A 432 17.96 -2.27 22.39
C ARG A 432 18.56 -3.33 23.32
N THR A 433 19.30 -2.91 24.34
CA THR A 433 19.83 -3.81 25.37
C THR A 433 18.69 -4.54 26.08
N ARG A 434 17.64 -3.79 26.45
CA ARG A 434 16.47 -4.36 27.12
C ARG A 434 15.68 -5.31 26.22
N GLU A 435 15.55 -4.99 24.93
CA GLU A 435 14.95 -5.90 23.94
C GLU A 435 15.75 -7.21 23.82
N ASP A 436 17.08 -7.16 23.85
CA ASP A 436 17.91 -8.36 23.78
C ASP A 436 17.73 -9.25 25.02
N GLU A 437 17.48 -8.67 26.21
CA GLU A 437 17.12 -9.40 27.42
C GLU A 437 15.76 -10.11 27.29
N ILE A 438 14.74 -9.40 26.78
CA ILE A 438 13.40 -9.97 26.55
C ILE A 438 13.49 -11.12 25.53
N LEU A 439 14.25 -10.93 24.45
CA LEU A 439 14.48 -11.94 23.43
C LEU A 439 15.22 -13.17 24.00
N ALA A 440 16.24 -12.96 24.85
CA ALA A 440 16.99 -14.04 25.48
C ALA A 440 16.15 -14.80 26.52
N ALA A 441 15.17 -14.16 27.15
CA ALA A 441 14.25 -14.79 28.08
C ALA A 441 13.19 -15.67 27.39
N ASP A 442 12.95 -15.49 26.09
CA ASP A 442 12.01 -16.31 25.32
C ASP A 442 12.59 -17.68 24.96
N THR A 443 12.38 -18.66 25.84
CA THR A 443 12.83 -20.04 25.62
C THR A 443 12.06 -20.78 24.53
N GLU A 444 10.90 -20.27 24.12
CA GLU A 444 10.03 -20.92 23.12
C GLU A 444 10.32 -20.45 21.68
N GLY A 445 11.13 -19.41 21.48
CA GLY A 445 11.45 -18.86 20.16
C GLY A 445 10.25 -18.24 19.43
N ARG A 446 9.24 -17.81 20.19
CA ARG A 446 8.05 -17.10 19.69
C ARG A 446 8.36 -15.64 19.40
N ILE A 447 9.27 -15.01 20.13
CA ILE A 447 9.66 -13.61 19.94
C ILE A 447 10.80 -13.56 18.94
N ILE A 448 10.69 -12.68 17.95
CA ILE A 448 11.77 -12.40 17.01
C ILE A 448 12.01 -10.91 16.87
N ARG A 449 13.22 -10.56 16.44
CA ARG A 449 13.48 -9.22 15.92
C ARG A 449 12.98 -9.14 14.48
N SER A 450 12.04 -8.25 14.23
CA SER A 450 11.47 -8.02 12.91
C SER A 450 11.31 -6.53 12.64
N VAL A 451 11.91 -6.06 11.55
CA VAL A 451 12.01 -4.62 11.19
C VAL A 451 12.46 -3.75 12.38
N GLY A 452 13.51 -4.21 13.06
CA GLY A 452 14.19 -3.46 14.12
C GLY A 452 13.64 -3.62 15.53
N ARG A 453 12.38 -4.03 15.73
CA ARG A 453 11.75 -4.26 17.05
C ARG A 453 11.45 -5.73 17.33
N LEU A 454 11.08 -6.05 18.56
CA LEU A 454 10.57 -7.36 18.92
C LEU A 454 9.13 -7.53 18.44
N ALA A 455 8.82 -8.69 17.88
CA ALA A 455 7.48 -9.09 17.50
C ALA A 455 7.22 -10.55 17.90
N GLU A 456 6.00 -10.84 18.32
CA GLU A 456 5.56 -12.22 18.58
C GLU A 456 5.15 -12.91 17.27
N ARG A 457 5.64 -14.13 17.05
CA ARG A 457 5.25 -15.00 15.94
C ARG A 457 3.92 -15.67 16.24
N ARG A 458 2.89 -15.34 15.46
CA ARG A 458 1.56 -15.95 15.57
C ARG A 458 0.90 -16.09 14.21
N ASP A 459 0.33 -17.27 13.96
CA ASP A 459 -0.40 -17.60 12.73
C ASP A 459 -1.92 -17.71 12.95
N ASP A 460 -2.41 -17.27 14.11
CA ASP A 460 -3.81 -17.38 14.56
C ASP A 460 -4.50 -16.01 14.78
N VAL A 461 -3.76 -14.90 14.66
CA VAL A 461 -4.29 -13.55 14.94
C VAL A 461 -4.72 -12.86 13.65
N ARG A 462 -6.02 -12.54 13.57
CA ARG A 462 -6.61 -11.74 12.48
C ARG A 462 -6.56 -10.25 12.81
N THR A 463 -6.50 -9.39 11.78
CA THR A 463 -6.40 -7.93 11.95
C THR A 463 -7.43 -7.32 12.91
N PRO A 464 -8.74 -7.64 12.85
CA PRO A 464 -9.72 -7.05 13.76
C PRO A 464 -9.48 -7.45 15.21
N ARG A 465 -9.11 -8.72 15.44
CA ARG A 465 -8.81 -9.23 16.79
C ARG A 465 -7.60 -8.53 17.41
N MET A 466 -6.63 -8.09 16.59
CA MET A 466 -5.46 -7.38 17.11
C MET A 466 -5.81 -6.02 17.73
N ALA A 467 -6.71 -5.26 17.10
CA ALA A 467 -7.19 -3.99 17.65
C ALA A 467 -7.89 -4.22 19.00
N ASP A 468 -8.79 -5.20 19.05
CA ASP A 468 -9.52 -5.58 20.26
C ASP A 468 -8.56 -6.07 21.37
N TRP A 469 -7.49 -6.76 20.99
CA TRP A 469 -6.49 -7.25 21.93
C TRP A 469 -5.64 -6.11 22.51
N ASN A 470 -5.23 -5.13 21.70
CA ASN A 470 -4.52 -3.95 22.21
C ASN A 470 -5.41 -3.13 23.17
N LEU A 471 -6.71 -3.02 22.87
CA LEU A 471 -7.70 -2.44 23.79
C LEU A 471 -7.80 -3.24 25.10
N GLU A 472 -7.88 -4.56 25.00
CA GLU A 472 -7.95 -5.46 26.15
C GLU A 472 -6.72 -5.33 27.05
N LEU A 473 -5.51 -5.25 26.46
CA LEU A 473 -4.26 -5.03 27.18
C LEU A 473 -4.27 -3.70 27.95
N ALA A 474 -4.61 -2.60 27.28
CA ALA A 474 -4.67 -1.27 27.89
C ALA A 474 -5.72 -1.21 29.01
N ALA A 475 -6.96 -1.63 28.72
CA ALA A 475 -8.05 -1.57 29.69
C ALA A 475 -7.83 -2.48 30.90
N SER A 476 -7.26 -3.68 30.72
CA SER A 476 -6.90 -4.56 31.82
C SER A 476 -5.81 -3.96 32.72
N ALA A 477 -4.78 -3.34 32.13
CA ALA A 477 -3.71 -2.70 32.89
C ALA A 477 -4.25 -1.53 33.74
N LEU A 478 -5.10 -0.68 33.16
CA LEU A 478 -5.75 0.43 33.87
C LEU A 478 -6.68 -0.08 35.00
N ALA A 479 -7.50 -1.09 34.71
CA ALA A 479 -8.43 -1.67 35.68
C ALA A 479 -7.71 -2.34 36.85
N ALA A 480 -6.55 -2.97 36.63
CA ALA A 480 -5.76 -3.62 37.69
C ALA A 480 -5.22 -2.65 38.76
N ARG A 481 -5.24 -1.34 38.49
CA ARG A 481 -4.83 -0.27 39.41
C ARG A 481 -5.95 0.75 39.67
N ASP A 482 -7.20 0.35 39.42
CA ASP A 482 -8.40 1.17 39.63
C ASP A 482 -8.33 2.56 38.97
N VAL A 483 -7.73 2.65 37.78
CA VAL A 483 -7.68 3.88 37.00
C VAL A 483 -8.98 4.05 36.20
N PRO A 484 -9.79 5.08 36.48
CA PRO A 484 -11.01 5.37 35.74
C PRO A 484 -10.70 5.65 34.27
N HIS A 485 -11.48 5.05 33.38
CA HIS A 485 -11.34 5.24 31.95
C HIS A 485 -12.68 5.10 31.23
N VAL A 486 -12.79 5.72 30.06
CA VAL A 486 -13.97 5.71 29.19
C VAL A 486 -13.54 5.30 27.79
N LEU A 487 -14.14 4.26 27.23
CA LEU A 487 -13.98 3.92 25.82
C LEU A 487 -14.69 4.97 24.96
N VAL A 488 -13.93 5.63 24.07
CA VAL A 488 -14.44 6.58 23.09
C VAL A 488 -14.75 5.84 21.79
N ARG A 489 -15.96 6.00 21.28
CA ARG A 489 -16.37 5.38 20.01
C ARG A 489 -15.80 6.17 18.82
N THR A 490 -15.02 5.50 17.98
CA THR A 490 -14.45 6.07 16.75
C THR A 490 -14.89 5.22 15.54
N PRO A 491 -15.98 5.59 14.83
CA PRO A 491 -16.54 4.77 13.76
C PRO A 491 -15.59 4.61 12.59
N GLY A 492 -15.45 3.38 12.10
CA GLY A 492 -14.62 3.06 10.93
C GLY A 492 -13.11 3.02 11.21
N SER A 493 -12.69 3.11 12.48
CA SER A 493 -11.30 2.97 12.87
C SER A 493 -10.90 1.50 13.07
N THR A 494 -9.64 1.17 12.77
CA THR A 494 -9.00 -0.10 13.14
C THR A 494 -8.26 -0.02 14.48
N SER A 495 -8.44 1.08 15.23
CA SER A 495 -7.85 1.36 16.54
C SER A 495 -8.93 1.82 17.52
N HIS A 496 -8.65 1.67 18.82
CA HIS A 496 -9.56 2.06 19.91
C HIS A 496 -8.95 3.19 20.75
N THR A 497 -9.79 4.01 21.39
CA THR A 497 -9.33 5.09 22.27
C THR A 497 -9.97 5.00 23.65
N LEU A 498 -9.16 5.02 24.70
CA LEU A 498 -9.55 5.16 26.10
C LEU A 498 -9.26 6.59 26.56
N ALA A 499 -10.28 7.33 26.99
CA ALA A 499 -10.13 8.61 27.66
C ALA A 499 -9.87 8.40 29.15
N VAL A 500 -8.83 9.04 29.67
CA VAL A 500 -8.43 9.06 31.07
C VAL A 500 -8.29 10.52 31.50
N ASP A 501 -8.67 10.84 32.74
CA ASP A 501 -8.45 12.16 33.32
C ASP A 501 -6.94 12.47 33.36
N ALA A 502 -6.53 13.66 32.94
CA ALA A 502 -5.12 14.06 33.00
C ALA A 502 -4.55 14.04 34.43
N ASP A 503 -5.40 14.24 35.46
CA ASP A 503 -4.99 14.12 36.87
C ASP A 503 -4.58 12.68 37.24
N ASP A 504 -5.05 11.68 36.48
CA ASP A 504 -4.73 10.26 36.66
C ASP A 504 -3.58 9.76 35.77
N ARG A 505 -2.94 10.65 35.00
CA ARG A 505 -1.92 10.31 34.00
C ARG A 505 -0.79 9.46 34.57
N ASP A 506 -0.13 9.91 35.64
CA ASP A 506 1.03 9.22 36.18
C ASP A 506 0.65 7.83 36.73
N ARG A 507 -0.55 7.73 37.32
CA ARG A 507 -1.11 6.47 37.80
C ARG A 507 -1.41 5.51 36.65
N ALA A 508 -1.95 6.01 35.54
CA ALA A 508 -2.22 5.25 34.33
C ALA A 508 -0.93 4.74 33.67
N LEU A 509 0.08 5.61 33.51
CA LEU A 509 1.37 5.25 32.91
C LEU A 509 2.10 4.20 33.75
N LYS A 510 2.09 4.34 35.08
CA LYS A 510 2.62 3.33 35.99
C LYS A 510 1.87 2.01 35.91
N ALA A 511 0.54 2.05 35.81
CA ALA A 511 -0.27 0.84 35.67
C ALA A 511 0.06 0.07 34.39
N LEU A 512 0.23 0.78 33.27
CA LEU A 512 0.67 0.21 31.99
C LEU A 512 2.07 -0.38 32.09
N ALA A 513 3.01 0.36 32.68
CA ALA A 513 4.41 -0.08 32.82
C ALA A 513 4.54 -1.36 33.66
N ASP A 514 3.89 -1.40 34.82
CA ASP A 514 3.95 -2.54 35.73
C ASP A 514 3.26 -3.78 35.14
N ALA A 515 2.10 -3.61 34.47
CA ALA A 515 1.33 -4.73 33.92
C ALA A 515 1.98 -5.37 32.68
N LEU A 516 2.76 -4.59 31.92
CA LEU A 516 3.35 -5.00 30.64
C LEU A 516 4.87 -5.22 30.74
N HIS A 517 5.40 -5.26 31.96
CA HIS A 517 6.82 -5.50 32.23
C HIS A 517 7.32 -6.81 31.60
N GLY A 518 8.46 -6.75 30.92
CA GLY A 518 9.10 -7.91 30.26
C GLY A 518 8.36 -8.45 29.03
N GLN A 519 7.31 -7.77 28.56
CA GLN A 519 6.58 -8.18 27.35
C GLN A 519 7.01 -7.31 26.15
N PRO A 520 7.00 -7.87 24.91
CA PRO A 520 7.26 -7.10 23.69
C PRO A 520 6.04 -6.23 23.32
N VAL A 521 5.65 -5.33 24.22
CA VAL A 521 4.55 -4.37 24.04
C VAL A 521 5.16 -2.98 24.04
N TYR A 522 4.73 -2.16 23.10
CA TYR A 522 5.29 -0.85 22.86
C TYR A 522 4.22 0.24 22.99
N ALA A 523 4.68 1.45 23.25
CA ALA A 523 3.87 2.64 23.36
C ALA A 523 4.48 3.77 22.54
N GLU A 524 3.76 4.25 21.52
CA GLU A 524 4.09 5.50 20.83
C GLU A 524 3.60 6.68 21.68
N LEU A 525 4.51 7.57 22.03
CA LEU A 525 4.20 8.74 22.85
C LEU A 525 3.51 9.81 22.01
N VAL A 526 2.30 10.19 22.39
CA VAL A 526 1.52 11.25 21.74
C VAL A 526 1.75 12.56 22.46
N ASN A 527 2.35 13.51 21.76
CA ASN A 527 2.66 14.86 22.22
C ASN A 527 3.39 14.95 23.56
N PRO A 528 4.55 14.27 23.74
CA PRO A 528 5.35 14.41 24.94
C PRO A 528 5.95 15.81 25.06
N ARG A 529 5.96 16.35 26.29
CA ARG A 529 6.61 17.61 26.65
C ARG A 529 7.99 17.37 27.27
N ASP A 530 8.09 16.39 28.17
CA ASP A 530 9.31 16.14 28.96
C ASP A 530 10.16 14.97 28.44
N ALA A 531 9.64 14.20 27.48
CA ALA A 531 10.31 13.04 26.90
C ALA A 531 10.61 13.22 25.42
N ALA A 532 11.66 12.54 24.96
CA ALA A 532 11.91 12.39 23.53
C ALA A 532 10.75 11.61 22.90
N PRO A 533 10.13 12.13 21.84
CA PRO A 533 9.05 11.45 21.15
C PRO A 533 9.56 10.20 20.42
N GLY A 534 8.66 9.24 20.29
CA GLY A 534 8.92 7.99 19.61
C GLY A 534 8.15 6.86 20.27
N THR A 535 8.50 5.66 19.87
CA THR A 535 7.94 4.43 20.41
C THR A 535 8.92 3.85 21.42
N VAL A 536 8.46 3.59 22.64
CA VAL A 536 9.24 2.96 23.71
C VAL A 536 8.63 1.64 24.13
N LEU A 537 9.40 0.77 24.79
CA LEU A 537 8.81 -0.38 25.49
C LEU A 537 7.82 0.11 26.55
N ALA A 538 6.62 -0.49 26.61
CA ALA A 538 5.54 -0.07 27.50
C ALA A 538 5.96 -0.12 28.99
N GLU A 539 6.88 -1.01 29.35
CA GLU A 539 7.43 -1.11 30.70
C GLU A 539 8.22 0.14 31.15
N ARG A 540 8.58 1.03 30.21
CA ARG A 540 9.34 2.26 30.48
C ARG A 540 8.45 3.50 30.57
N LEU A 541 7.13 3.35 30.59
CA LEU A 541 6.20 4.47 30.70
C LEU A 541 6.20 5.13 32.08
N ASP A 542 6.65 4.42 33.13
CA ASP A 542 6.73 4.99 34.49
C ASP A 542 7.76 6.12 34.54
N GLY A 543 7.33 7.29 35.00
CA GLY A 543 8.19 8.48 35.12
C GLY A 543 8.58 9.17 33.81
N ILE A 544 7.89 8.89 32.70
CA ILE A 544 8.22 9.47 31.38
C ILE A 544 7.83 10.96 31.24
N GLY A 545 7.06 11.50 32.18
CA GLY A 545 6.70 12.93 32.25
C GLY A 545 5.39 13.28 31.53
N GLU A 546 5.18 14.56 31.25
CA GLU A 546 3.93 15.06 30.68
C GLU A 546 3.79 14.73 29.18
N LEU A 547 2.63 14.22 28.80
CA LEU A 547 2.25 13.85 27.43
C LEU A 547 0.73 13.83 27.27
N ALA A 548 0.25 13.92 26.03
CA ALA A 548 -1.18 14.02 25.71
C ALA A 548 -1.86 12.63 25.57
N GLY A 549 -1.08 11.58 25.30
CA GLY A 549 -1.57 10.20 25.30
C GLY A 549 -0.49 9.19 24.90
N VAL A 550 -0.79 7.90 24.97
CA VAL A 550 0.08 6.83 24.46
C VAL A 550 -0.70 5.90 23.54
N LYS A 551 -0.16 5.56 22.36
CA LYS A 551 -0.72 4.50 21.51
C LYS A 551 -0.04 3.19 21.87
N LEU A 552 -0.74 2.35 22.62
CA LEU A 552 -0.24 1.06 23.07
C LEU A 552 -0.51 -0.01 22.01
N PHE A 553 0.53 -0.75 21.61
CA PHE A 553 0.38 -1.85 20.66
C PHE A 553 1.39 -2.97 20.92
N LYS A 554 0.97 -4.19 20.60
CA LYS A 554 1.83 -5.37 20.61
C LYS A 554 2.17 -5.78 19.17
N PRO A 555 3.45 -5.70 18.73
CA PRO A 555 3.84 -6.17 17.42
C PRO A 555 3.68 -7.68 17.30
N VAL A 556 2.95 -8.10 16.27
CA VAL A 556 2.70 -9.50 15.96
C VAL A 556 2.98 -9.73 14.48
N THR A 557 3.67 -10.81 14.15
CA THR A 557 3.97 -11.18 12.76
C THR A 557 3.69 -12.66 12.55
N THR A 558 3.25 -13.02 11.35
CA THR A 558 3.14 -14.43 10.95
C THR A 558 4.51 -15.08 10.80
N THR A 559 4.57 -16.42 10.89
CA THR A 559 5.80 -17.18 10.71
C THR A 559 6.44 -16.94 9.34
N THR A 560 5.62 -16.70 8.31
CA THR A 560 6.03 -16.35 6.94
C THR A 560 6.46 -14.89 6.77
N LEU A 561 6.29 -14.04 7.79
CA LEU A 561 6.52 -12.59 7.76
C LEU A 561 5.65 -11.83 6.74
N SER A 562 4.61 -12.48 6.22
CA SER A 562 3.77 -11.96 5.13
C SER A 562 2.57 -11.13 5.61
N LEU A 563 2.28 -11.17 6.92
CA LEU A 563 1.35 -10.30 7.62
C LEU A 563 1.97 -9.81 8.93
N ARG A 564 1.83 -8.51 9.19
CA ARG A 564 2.33 -7.81 10.38
C ARG A 564 1.24 -6.94 10.99
N HIS A 565 1.23 -6.90 12.31
CA HIS A 565 0.44 -5.98 13.11
C HIS A 565 1.35 -5.07 13.94
N GLY A 566 0.93 -3.83 14.15
CA GLY A 566 1.72 -2.80 14.83
C GLY A 566 0.87 -1.60 15.24
N ALA A 567 1.45 -0.41 15.21
CA ALA A 567 0.81 0.83 15.66
C ALA A 567 -0.55 1.15 14.98
N GLY A 568 -0.76 0.69 13.74
CA GLY A 568 -2.04 0.88 13.03
C GLY A 568 -3.26 0.20 13.68
N GLN A 569 -3.04 -0.75 14.61
CA GLN A 569 -4.10 -1.37 15.42
C GLN A 569 -3.97 -1.02 16.92
N ALA A 570 -3.25 0.05 17.27
CA ALA A 570 -3.01 0.41 18.66
C ALA A 570 -4.29 0.74 19.43
N CYS A 571 -4.20 0.69 20.77
CA CYS A 571 -5.16 1.33 21.64
C CYS A 571 -4.54 2.63 22.19
N THR A 572 -5.18 3.75 21.91
CA THR A 572 -4.76 5.06 22.39
C THR A 572 -5.30 5.28 23.79
N VAL A 573 -4.44 5.46 24.79
CA VAL A 573 -4.80 5.99 26.11
C VAL A 573 -4.57 7.50 26.07
N ALA A 574 -5.65 8.28 25.97
CA ALA A 574 -5.62 9.73 25.83
C ALA A 574 -5.87 10.40 27.19
N PHE A 575 -5.06 11.41 27.52
CA PHE A 575 -5.16 12.17 28.77
C PHE A 575 -5.90 13.48 28.55
N TRP A 576 -7.10 13.60 29.12
CA TRP A 576 -8.03 14.70 28.89
C TRP A 576 -7.94 15.72 30.01
N ASN A 577 -7.68 16.97 29.64
CA ASN A 577 -7.59 18.06 30.61
C ASN A 577 -8.99 18.52 31.02
N ARG A 578 -9.16 18.79 32.30
CA ARG A 578 -10.39 19.36 32.85
C ARG A 578 -10.36 20.88 32.78
N ASP A 579 -11.41 21.48 32.24
CA ASP A 579 -11.66 22.93 32.24
C ASP A 579 -12.97 23.26 33.00
N GLU A 580 -13.38 24.53 33.01
CA GLU A 580 -14.61 24.97 33.68
C GLU A 580 -15.90 24.39 33.03
N ALA A 581 -15.83 23.99 31.76
CA ALA A 581 -16.97 23.50 30.97
C ALA A 581 -17.05 21.96 30.90
N GLY A 582 -15.95 21.25 31.16
CA GLY A 582 -15.89 19.79 31.17
C GLY A 582 -14.47 19.25 30.97
N PHE A 583 -14.34 18.25 30.10
CA PHE A 583 -13.11 17.60 29.72
C PHE A 583 -12.84 17.84 28.24
N ARG A 584 -11.64 18.32 27.91
CA ARG A 584 -11.22 18.59 26.52
C ARG A 584 -10.36 17.45 25.99
N ALA A 585 -10.67 17.01 24.77
CA ALA A 585 -9.87 16.02 24.07
C ALA A 585 -8.44 16.56 23.83
N PRO A 586 -7.39 15.78 24.11
CA PRO A 586 -6.01 16.20 23.88
C PRO A 586 -5.65 16.36 22.39
N PHE A 587 -6.38 15.68 21.51
CA PHE A 587 -6.21 15.73 20.06
C PHE A 587 -7.50 15.28 19.37
N GLY A 588 -7.74 15.84 18.20
CA GLY A 588 -8.90 15.53 17.37
C GLY A 588 -10.25 15.95 17.98
N THR A 589 -11.33 15.49 17.36
CA THR A 589 -12.70 15.70 17.85
C THR A 589 -13.41 14.36 17.94
N THR A 590 -14.18 14.16 19.01
CA THR A 590 -15.00 12.95 19.15
C THR A 590 -16.34 13.11 18.42
N LEU A 591 -17.12 12.02 18.38
CA LEU A 591 -18.51 12.07 17.89
C LEU A 591 -19.39 13.08 18.63
N ALA A 592 -19.05 13.40 19.89
CA ALA A 592 -19.78 14.35 20.74
C ALA A 592 -19.14 15.74 20.77
N GLY A 593 -18.14 16.00 19.91
CA GLY A 593 -17.39 17.26 19.89
C GLY A 593 -16.00 17.15 20.54
N ALA A 594 -15.32 18.29 20.67
CA ALA A 594 -13.99 18.40 21.28
C ALA A 594 -14.03 18.38 22.82
N GLU A 595 -15.20 18.61 23.40
CA GLU A 595 -15.43 18.72 24.84
C GLU A 595 -16.51 17.73 25.27
N LEU A 596 -16.29 17.09 26.42
CA LEU A 596 -17.24 16.20 27.07
C LEU A 596 -17.57 16.73 28.47
N PRO A 597 -18.83 16.70 28.92
CA PRO A 597 -19.20 17.23 30.22
C PRO A 597 -18.64 16.42 31.41
N SER A 598 -18.30 15.14 31.18
CA SER A 598 -17.77 14.25 32.21
C SER A 598 -17.07 13.04 31.59
N LEU A 599 -16.05 12.51 32.26
CA LEU A 599 -15.44 11.19 32.01
C LEU A 599 -15.89 10.13 33.01
N THR A 600 -16.95 10.38 33.76
CA THR A 600 -17.58 9.34 34.59
C THR A 600 -18.39 8.41 33.69
N PRO A 601 -18.10 7.10 33.65
CA PRO A 601 -18.85 6.16 32.82
C PRO A 601 -20.34 6.18 33.15
N THR A 602 -21.18 6.32 32.13
CA THR A 602 -22.65 6.31 32.25
C THR A 602 -23.29 5.13 31.53
N ALA A 603 -22.52 4.40 30.73
CA ALA A 603 -22.96 3.24 29.97
C ALA A 603 -21.80 2.23 29.77
N THR A 604 -22.09 1.13 29.08
CA THR A 604 -21.08 0.14 28.68
C THR A 604 -21.19 -0.15 27.19
N LEU A 605 -20.05 -0.22 26.48
CA LEU A 605 -19.98 -0.62 25.08
C LEU A 605 -19.28 -1.96 24.98
N ARG A 606 -19.86 -2.89 24.21
CA ARG A 606 -19.27 -4.21 24.00
C ARG A 606 -18.34 -4.19 22.78
N VAL A 607 -17.10 -4.62 22.97
CA VAL A 607 -16.12 -4.82 21.90
C VAL A 607 -15.64 -6.27 21.99
N ALA A 608 -15.82 -7.02 20.91
CA ALA A 608 -15.72 -8.48 20.91
C ALA A 608 -16.52 -9.08 22.09
N ASP A 609 -15.87 -9.91 22.92
CA ASP A 609 -16.54 -10.61 24.01
C ASP A 609 -16.61 -9.83 25.33
N ARG A 610 -15.97 -8.66 25.41
CA ARG A 610 -15.83 -7.87 26.65
C ARG A 610 -16.64 -6.56 26.63
N ALA A 611 -17.22 -6.21 27.77
CA ALA A 611 -17.86 -4.92 27.98
C ALA A 611 -16.87 -3.91 28.57
N TYR A 612 -16.87 -2.69 28.04
CA TYR A 612 -15.99 -1.60 28.47
C TYR A 612 -16.83 -0.42 28.98
N PRO A 613 -16.38 0.28 30.04
CA PRO A 613 -17.03 1.49 30.51
C PRO A 613 -16.98 2.58 29.43
N THR A 614 -18.10 3.28 29.22
CA THR A 614 -18.21 4.37 28.24
C THR A 614 -19.23 5.43 28.67
N LEU A 615 -19.48 6.42 27.82
CA LEU A 615 -20.56 7.39 27.97
C LEU A 615 -21.77 7.02 27.10
N GLN A 616 -22.98 7.38 27.56
CA GLN A 616 -24.22 7.11 26.84
C GLN A 616 -24.18 7.58 25.38
N VAL A 617 -23.62 8.77 25.10
CA VAL A 617 -23.49 9.35 23.76
C VAL A 617 -22.70 8.45 22.79
N PHE A 618 -21.78 7.62 23.31
CA PHE A 618 -21.00 6.68 22.50
C PHE A 618 -21.69 5.33 22.28
N THR A 619 -22.84 5.09 22.92
CA THR A 619 -23.67 3.89 22.70
C THR A 619 -24.83 4.13 21.73
N GLU A 620 -25.11 5.40 21.41
CA GLU A 620 -26.22 5.78 20.54
C GLU A 620 -25.94 5.39 19.08
N LEU A 621 -27.01 4.96 18.39
CA LEU A 621 -26.95 4.66 16.97
C LEU A 621 -26.92 5.97 16.17
N LEU A 622 -25.89 6.16 15.35
CA LEU A 622 -25.74 7.32 14.50
C LEU A 622 -26.55 7.15 13.22
N VAL A 623 -26.97 8.26 12.61
CA VAL A 623 -27.70 8.28 11.33
C VAL A 623 -26.95 7.54 10.22
N LYS A 624 -25.61 7.47 10.28
CA LYS A 624 -24.76 6.80 9.29
C LYS A 624 -24.50 5.32 9.58
N ASP A 625 -24.87 4.83 10.76
CA ASP A 625 -24.57 3.46 11.17
C ASP A 625 -25.46 2.47 10.42
N VAL A 626 -24.86 1.38 9.94
CA VAL A 626 -25.60 0.23 9.41
C VAL A 626 -25.87 -0.75 10.55
N ASP A 627 -27.14 -0.92 10.91
CA ASP A 627 -27.60 -1.74 12.04
C ASP A 627 -28.40 -3.00 11.64
N PHE A 628 -28.63 -3.19 10.34
CA PHE A 628 -29.29 -4.37 9.80
C PHE A 628 -28.28 -5.50 9.50
N PRO A 629 -28.72 -6.77 9.56
CA PRO A 629 -27.83 -7.91 9.30
C PRO A 629 -27.42 -7.97 7.82
N VAL A 630 -26.16 -8.32 7.56
CA VAL A 630 -25.63 -8.57 6.21
C VAL A 630 -25.03 -9.97 6.14
N ASP A 631 -25.48 -10.77 5.19
CA ASP A 631 -24.93 -12.11 4.92
C ASP A 631 -23.98 -12.09 3.71
N ALA A 632 -23.23 -13.18 3.50
CA ALA A 632 -22.49 -13.44 2.28
C ALA A 632 -23.00 -14.70 1.58
N VAL A 633 -23.06 -14.67 0.26
CA VAL A 633 -23.43 -15.81 -0.59
C VAL A 633 -22.30 -16.07 -1.57
N TYR A 634 -21.80 -17.31 -1.58
CA TYR A 634 -20.83 -17.81 -2.54
C TYR A 634 -21.48 -18.80 -3.49
N THR A 635 -21.06 -18.80 -4.75
CA THR A 635 -21.30 -19.91 -5.67
C THR A 635 -19.97 -20.56 -6.02
N TRP A 636 -19.88 -21.88 -5.91
CA TRP A 636 -18.64 -22.61 -6.17
C TRP A 636 -18.88 -24.03 -6.69
N VAL A 637 -17.93 -24.52 -7.49
CA VAL A 637 -17.88 -25.89 -8.01
C VAL A 637 -16.44 -26.36 -8.15
N ASP A 638 -16.18 -27.64 -7.88
CA ASP A 638 -14.90 -28.32 -8.12
C ASP A 638 -14.97 -29.14 -9.40
N ASP A 639 -14.18 -28.79 -10.40
CA ASP A 639 -14.06 -29.57 -11.63
C ASP A 639 -13.30 -30.88 -11.48
N ARG A 640 -12.61 -31.11 -10.36
CA ARG A 640 -11.87 -32.36 -10.12
C ARG A 640 -12.79 -33.49 -9.66
N ASP A 641 -14.03 -33.18 -9.28
CA ASP A 641 -15.04 -34.17 -8.90
C ASP A 641 -15.45 -35.04 -10.10
N PRO A 642 -15.16 -36.36 -10.07
CA PRO A 642 -15.48 -37.27 -11.17
C PRO A 642 -16.99 -37.45 -11.37
N GLU A 643 -17.80 -37.40 -10.32
CA GLU A 643 -19.26 -37.54 -10.41
C GLU A 643 -19.89 -36.32 -11.06
N TRP A 644 -19.42 -35.13 -10.69
CA TRP A 644 -19.85 -33.89 -11.34
C TRP A 644 -19.47 -33.85 -12.82
N ARG A 645 -18.22 -34.21 -13.17
CA ARG A 645 -17.77 -34.30 -14.57
C ARG A 645 -18.60 -35.29 -15.37
N ALA A 646 -18.88 -36.47 -14.82
CA ALA A 646 -19.72 -37.47 -15.50
C ALA A 646 -21.14 -36.93 -15.77
N ARG A 647 -21.75 -36.23 -14.81
CA ARG A 647 -23.06 -35.58 -15.00
C ARG A 647 -23.02 -34.49 -16.08
N ARG A 648 -21.97 -33.66 -16.08
CA ARG A 648 -21.76 -32.60 -17.08
C ARG A 648 -21.57 -33.16 -18.48
N ASP A 649 -20.67 -34.13 -18.62
CA ASP A 649 -20.32 -34.72 -19.92
C ASP A 649 -21.49 -35.51 -20.51
N ALA A 650 -22.30 -36.17 -19.66
CA ALA A 650 -23.57 -36.78 -20.07
C ALA A 650 -24.58 -35.73 -20.57
N ALA A 651 -24.63 -34.55 -19.95
CA ALA A 651 -25.50 -33.45 -20.39
C ALA A 651 -25.02 -32.75 -21.67
N LEU A 652 -23.71 -32.78 -21.96
CA LEU A 652 -23.12 -32.24 -23.20
C LEU A 652 -23.33 -33.15 -24.43
N GLY A 653 -23.72 -34.42 -24.24
CA GLY A 653 -24.12 -35.31 -25.33
C GLY A 653 -23.00 -35.70 -26.31
N GLY A 654 -21.73 -35.67 -25.90
CA GLY A 654 -20.59 -36.11 -26.71
C GLY A 654 -20.03 -35.08 -27.71
N ALA A 655 -20.60 -33.87 -27.78
CA ALA A 655 -19.92 -32.73 -28.39
C ALA A 655 -18.88 -32.20 -27.40
N GLY A 656 -17.58 -32.30 -27.73
CA GLY A 656 -16.51 -31.73 -26.90
C GLY A 656 -16.72 -30.22 -26.64
N PRO A 657 -16.04 -29.62 -25.65
CA PRO A 657 -16.25 -28.22 -25.27
C PRO A 657 -15.99 -27.30 -26.48
N ALA A 658 -17.08 -26.76 -27.06
CA ALA A 658 -17.04 -26.06 -28.34
C ALA A 658 -16.89 -24.52 -28.21
N SER A 659 -16.73 -23.97 -27.00
CA SER A 659 -16.55 -22.52 -26.79
C SER A 659 -15.72 -22.22 -25.53
N ALA A 660 -15.09 -21.03 -25.50
CA ALA A 660 -14.37 -20.51 -24.33
C ALA A 660 -15.26 -20.47 -23.07
N ASP A 661 -16.57 -20.24 -23.23
CA ASP A 661 -17.57 -20.21 -22.16
C ASP A 661 -17.84 -21.57 -21.50
N ASN A 662 -17.52 -22.67 -22.18
CA ASN A 662 -17.69 -24.06 -21.71
C ASN A 662 -16.35 -24.78 -21.48
N GLY A 663 -15.24 -24.04 -21.46
CA GLY A 663 -13.88 -24.56 -21.31
C GLY A 663 -13.53 -25.04 -19.90
N ALA A 664 -12.50 -25.89 -19.79
CA ALA A 664 -12.01 -26.45 -18.53
C ALA A 664 -11.47 -25.38 -17.56
N VAL A 665 -10.95 -24.27 -18.08
CA VAL A 665 -10.41 -23.15 -17.29
C VAL A 665 -11.46 -22.56 -16.34
N ARG A 666 -12.73 -22.53 -16.74
CA ARG A 666 -13.79 -21.86 -15.98
C ARG A 666 -14.25 -22.60 -14.72
N PHE A 667 -14.09 -23.92 -14.69
CA PHE A 667 -14.51 -24.73 -13.54
C PHE A 667 -13.32 -25.10 -12.62
N ARG A 668 -12.12 -24.62 -12.97
CA ARG A 668 -10.86 -25.01 -12.37
C ARG A 668 -10.71 -24.45 -10.96
N ASN A 669 -10.48 -25.33 -9.99
CA ASN A 669 -10.25 -24.95 -8.59
C ASN A 669 -8.76 -25.00 -8.21
N ARG A 670 -8.23 -23.90 -7.64
CA ARG A 670 -6.86 -23.77 -7.09
C ARG A 670 -6.87 -23.25 -5.64
N ASP A 671 -7.90 -23.60 -4.87
CA ASP A 671 -8.14 -23.21 -3.48
C ASP A 671 -8.57 -21.74 -3.29
N GLU A 672 -9.01 -21.04 -4.34
CA GLU A 672 -9.43 -19.63 -4.30
C GLU A 672 -10.54 -19.40 -3.26
N LEU A 673 -11.57 -20.27 -3.25
CA LEU A 673 -12.66 -20.22 -2.26
C LEU A 673 -12.14 -20.21 -0.82
N ARG A 674 -11.14 -21.06 -0.52
CA ARG A 674 -10.54 -21.16 0.82
C ARG A 674 -9.98 -19.81 1.25
N PHE A 675 -9.21 -19.18 0.36
CA PHE A 675 -8.58 -17.90 0.65
C PHE A 675 -9.57 -16.72 0.59
N SER A 676 -10.63 -16.81 -0.22
CA SER A 676 -11.71 -15.82 -0.23
C SER A 676 -12.47 -15.83 1.10
N LEU A 677 -12.75 -17.00 1.68
CA LEU A 677 -13.32 -17.12 3.04
C LEU A 677 -12.37 -16.60 4.13
N ARG A 678 -11.05 -16.81 3.98
CA ARG A 678 -10.06 -16.14 4.85
C ARG A 678 -10.12 -14.62 4.72
N SER A 679 -10.31 -14.08 3.52
CA SER A 679 -10.45 -12.65 3.30
C SER A 679 -11.66 -12.05 4.05
N ILE A 680 -12.81 -12.74 4.05
CA ILE A 680 -13.97 -12.37 4.86
C ILE A 680 -13.62 -12.40 6.35
N ALA A 681 -13.04 -13.49 6.83
CA ALA A 681 -12.71 -13.65 8.24
C ALA A 681 -11.71 -12.59 8.74
N MET A 682 -10.81 -12.12 7.87
CA MET A 682 -9.83 -11.09 8.16
C MET A 682 -10.38 -9.67 8.02
N TYR A 683 -11.27 -9.41 7.06
CA TYR A 683 -11.58 -8.05 6.61
C TYR A 683 -13.07 -7.67 6.59
N ALA A 684 -13.96 -8.61 6.83
CA ALA A 684 -15.40 -8.35 7.01
C ALA A 684 -15.98 -9.21 8.13
N PRO A 685 -15.46 -9.11 9.38
CA PRO A 685 -15.95 -9.90 10.52
C PRO A 685 -17.38 -9.54 10.94
N TRP A 686 -17.95 -8.47 10.38
CA TRP A 686 -19.33 -8.02 10.59
C TRP A 686 -20.36 -8.80 9.76
N ILE A 687 -19.92 -9.64 8.81
CA ILE A 687 -20.82 -10.53 8.07
C ILE A 687 -21.43 -11.52 9.07
N ARG A 688 -22.77 -11.56 9.09
CA ARG A 688 -23.54 -12.38 10.02
C ARG A 688 -23.40 -13.87 9.72
N HIS A 689 -23.59 -14.24 8.45
CA HIS A 689 -23.64 -15.64 8.02
C HIS A 689 -23.12 -15.80 6.59
N VAL A 690 -22.47 -16.93 6.30
CA VAL A 690 -21.99 -17.31 4.97
C VAL A 690 -22.83 -18.47 4.42
N TYR A 691 -23.38 -18.30 3.23
CA TYR A 691 -24.05 -19.36 2.47
C TYR A 691 -23.17 -19.79 1.30
N LEU A 692 -22.68 -21.04 1.33
CA LEU A 692 -21.87 -21.61 0.26
C LEU A 692 -22.75 -22.48 -0.63
N VAL A 693 -23.16 -21.96 -1.79
CA VAL A 693 -24.00 -22.66 -2.77
C VAL A 693 -23.13 -23.53 -3.68
N THR A 694 -23.36 -24.84 -3.67
CA THR A 694 -22.53 -25.82 -4.39
C THR A 694 -23.32 -26.78 -5.28
N ALA A 695 -22.60 -27.52 -6.12
CA ALA A 695 -23.15 -28.59 -6.97
C ALA A 695 -23.36 -29.94 -6.25
N GLY A 696 -23.68 -29.90 -4.95
CA GLY A 696 -23.72 -31.06 -4.05
C GLY A 696 -22.35 -31.45 -3.49
N GLN A 697 -21.38 -30.55 -3.62
CA GLN A 697 -19.98 -30.76 -3.25
C GLN A 697 -19.66 -30.07 -1.92
N ARG A 698 -18.67 -30.61 -1.21
CA ARG A 698 -18.07 -29.98 -0.04
C ARG A 698 -16.54 -30.01 -0.15
N PRO A 699 -15.85 -28.86 0.00
CA PRO A 699 -14.40 -28.85 0.09
C PRO A 699 -13.90 -29.69 1.29
N ASP A 700 -12.80 -30.41 1.12
CA ASP A 700 -12.20 -31.29 2.14
C ASP A 700 -11.62 -30.54 3.34
N TRP A 701 -11.16 -29.31 3.13
CA TRP A 701 -10.64 -28.42 4.17
C TRP A 701 -11.73 -27.68 4.97
N LEU A 702 -13.00 -27.74 4.54
CA LEU A 702 -14.11 -27.02 5.15
C LEU A 702 -14.66 -27.81 6.34
N ALA A 703 -14.69 -27.20 7.53
CA ALA A 703 -15.22 -27.81 8.75
C ALA A 703 -16.64 -28.34 8.56
N ASP A 704 -16.96 -29.53 9.07
CA ASP A 704 -18.25 -30.23 8.85
C ASP A 704 -19.47 -29.41 9.29
N GLU A 705 -19.37 -28.73 10.42
CA GLU A 705 -20.41 -27.82 10.94
C GLU A 705 -19.77 -26.55 11.52
N HIS A 706 -20.33 -25.38 11.18
CA HIS A 706 -19.95 -24.11 11.79
C HIS A 706 -21.18 -23.19 11.88
N PRO A 707 -21.47 -22.55 13.03
CA PRO A 707 -22.71 -21.79 13.22
C PRO A 707 -22.86 -20.58 12.27
N GLY A 708 -21.75 -20.05 11.75
CA GLY A 708 -21.73 -18.93 10.80
C GLY A 708 -21.59 -19.32 9.33
N LEU A 709 -21.67 -20.62 8.98
CA LEU A 709 -21.58 -21.07 7.57
C LEU A 709 -22.55 -22.23 7.29
N THR A 710 -23.32 -22.11 6.20
CA THR A 710 -24.20 -23.17 5.69
C THR A 710 -23.82 -23.53 4.26
N VAL A 711 -23.58 -24.82 4.00
CA VAL A 711 -23.45 -25.35 2.64
C VAL A 711 -24.86 -25.62 2.11
N VAL A 712 -25.19 -25.03 0.97
CA VAL A 712 -26.51 -25.12 0.32
C VAL A 712 -26.33 -25.83 -1.01
N ASP A 713 -27.11 -26.87 -1.27
CA ASP A 713 -27.14 -27.45 -2.60
C ASP A 713 -27.96 -26.55 -3.53
N HIS A 714 -27.38 -26.12 -4.66
CA HIS A 714 -28.11 -25.29 -5.63
C HIS A 714 -29.44 -25.90 -6.09
N ARG A 715 -29.57 -27.24 -6.06
CA ARG A 715 -30.81 -27.95 -6.45
C ARG A 715 -32.00 -27.56 -5.58
N ASP A 716 -31.76 -27.24 -4.31
CA ASP A 716 -32.80 -26.87 -3.35
C ASP A 716 -33.35 -25.45 -3.59
N LEU A 717 -32.72 -24.66 -4.47
CA LEU A 717 -33.12 -23.28 -4.77
C LEU A 717 -34.13 -23.18 -5.92
N PHE A 718 -34.21 -24.19 -6.78
CA PHE A 718 -35.10 -24.18 -7.94
C PHE A 718 -36.54 -24.51 -7.53
N ALA A 719 -37.50 -23.64 -7.89
CA ALA A 719 -38.92 -23.88 -7.64
C ALA A 719 -39.51 -24.97 -8.54
N ASP A 720 -38.91 -25.20 -9.72
CA ASP A 720 -39.23 -26.30 -10.63
C ASP A 720 -37.95 -27.10 -10.91
N PRO A 721 -37.52 -27.98 -9.98
CA PRO A 721 -36.33 -28.81 -10.16
C PRO A 721 -36.40 -29.71 -11.38
N GLU A 722 -37.58 -30.26 -11.71
CA GLU A 722 -37.77 -31.20 -12.82
C GLU A 722 -37.56 -30.52 -14.18
N GLY A 723 -38.02 -29.26 -14.33
CA GLY A 723 -37.85 -28.49 -15.57
C GLY A 723 -36.49 -27.83 -15.74
N CYS A 724 -35.75 -27.56 -14.66
CA CYS A 724 -34.52 -26.75 -14.69
C CYS A 724 -33.23 -27.55 -14.51
N LEU A 725 -33.29 -28.71 -13.84
CA LEU A 725 -32.10 -29.51 -13.50
C LEU A 725 -31.88 -30.68 -14.50
N PRO A 726 -30.64 -31.19 -14.63
CA PRO A 726 -29.40 -30.64 -14.07
C PRO A 726 -28.98 -29.36 -14.79
N THR A 727 -28.38 -28.42 -14.06
CA THR A 727 -27.77 -27.20 -14.63
C THR A 727 -26.30 -27.11 -14.24
N PHE A 728 -25.50 -26.58 -15.16
CA PHE A 728 -24.08 -26.25 -15.03
C PHE A 728 -23.84 -24.77 -15.35
N ASN A 729 -24.92 -23.97 -15.33
CA ASN A 729 -24.90 -22.56 -15.68
C ASN A 729 -24.98 -21.69 -14.41
N SER A 730 -23.96 -20.86 -14.18
CA SER A 730 -23.95 -19.94 -13.04
C SER A 730 -25.10 -18.94 -13.11
N HIS A 731 -25.46 -18.41 -14.30
CA HIS A 731 -26.58 -17.48 -14.43
C HIS A 731 -27.92 -18.11 -14.00
N ALA A 732 -28.11 -19.40 -14.32
CA ALA A 732 -29.28 -20.14 -13.87
C ALA A 732 -29.32 -20.24 -12.34
N ILE A 733 -28.22 -20.59 -11.69
CA ILE A 733 -28.13 -20.69 -10.22
C ILE A 733 -28.27 -19.31 -9.55
N GLU A 734 -27.56 -18.30 -10.06
CA GLU A 734 -27.58 -16.91 -9.61
C GLU A 734 -29.00 -16.34 -9.61
N SER A 735 -29.83 -16.72 -10.58
CA SER A 735 -31.22 -16.29 -10.66
C SER A 735 -32.11 -16.80 -9.52
N GLN A 736 -31.67 -17.83 -8.79
CA GLN A 736 -32.44 -18.48 -7.72
C GLN A 736 -31.98 -18.08 -6.30
N LEU A 737 -30.88 -17.34 -6.14
CA LEU A 737 -30.25 -17.09 -4.82
C LEU A 737 -31.15 -16.40 -3.79
N HIS A 738 -32.13 -15.60 -4.23
CA HIS A 738 -33.10 -14.96 -3.35
C HIS A 738 -34.01 -15.95 -2.59
N ARG A 739 -33.96 -17.24 -2.92
CA ARG A 739 -34.72 -18.33 -2.29
C ARG A 739 -33.97 -19.07 -1.18
N ILE A 740 -32.69 -18.76 -0.95
CA ILE A 740 -31.94 -19.31 0.17
C ILE A 740 -32.71 -19.05 1.48
N GLU A 741 -32.95 -20.12 2.24
CA GLU A 741 -33.63 -20.04 3.52
C GLU A 741 -32.76 -19.32 4.56
N GLY A 742 -33.36 -18.42 5.34
CA GLY A 742 -32.65 -17.61 6.34
C GLY A 742 -31.85 -16.40 5.81
N LEU A 743 -31.67 -16.30 4.49
CA LEU A 743 -30.92 -15.20 3.86
C LEU A 743 -31.51 -13.82 4.21
N SER A 744 -30.65 -12.92 4.69
CA SER A 744 -30.98 -11.54 5.02
C SER A 744 -31.51 -10.77 3.81
N GLU A 745 -32.28 -9.70 4.07
CA GLU A 745 -32.68 -8.75 3.04
C GLU A 745 -31.45 -8.10 2.37
N HIS A 746 -30.36 -7.90 3.11
CA HIS A 746 -29.11 -7.31 2.62
C HIS A 746 -28.02 -8.39 2.64
N PHE A 747 -27.37 -8.62 1.51
CA PHE A 747 -26.29 -9.59 1.44
C PHE A 747 -25.26 -9.20 0.39
N LEU A 748 -24.04 -9.70 0.56
CA LEU A 748 -22.98 -9.63 -0.42
C LEU A 748 -22.91 -10.92 -1.22
N TYR A 749 -22.87 -10.80 -2.53
CA TYR A 749 -22.54 -11.93 -3.40
C TYR A 749 -21.04 -11.95 -3.71
N PHE A 750 -20.45 -13.14 -3.63
CA PHE A 750 -19.06 -13.43 -3.98
C PHE A 750 -19.00 -14.55 -5.00
N ASN A 751 -18.12 -14.38 -6.00
CA ASN A 751 -17.49 -15.53 -6.63
C ASN A 751 -16.28 -15.99 -5.79
N ASP A 752 -15.81 -17.20 -6.03
CA ASP A 752 -14.63 -17.78 -5.37
C ASP A 752 -13.33 -17.03 -5.69
N ASP A 753 -13.26 -16.36 -6.84
CA ASP A 753 -12.14 -15.54 -7.29
C ASP A 753 -12.14 -14.09 -6.76
N MET A 754 -13.14 -13.68 -5.98
CA MET A 754 -13.24 -12.35 -5.38
C MET A 754 -12.66 -12.32 -3.97
N PHE A 755 -11.80 -11.34 -3.68
CA PHE A 755 -11.15 -11.20 -2.38
C PHE A 755 -11.30 -9.79 -1.81
N LEU A 756 -11.45 -9.67 -0.49
CA LEU A 756 -11.22 -8.41 0.22
C LEU A 756 -9.72 -8.24 0.49
N GLY A 757 -9.17 -7.06 0.22
CA GLY A 757 -7.73 -6.79 0.37
C GLY A 757 -7.33 -6.07 1.67
N ARG A 758 -8.29 -5.43 2.34
CA ARG A 758 -8.09 -4.67 3.58
C ARG A 758 -9.38 -4.61 4.40
N PRO A 759 -9.34 -4.28 5.71
CA PRO A 759 -10.53 -4.19 6.53
C PRO A 759 -11.62 -3.28 5.92
N THR A 760 -12.86 -3.75 5.99
CA THR A 760 -14.05 -3.06 5.48
C THR A 760 -15.11 -2.96 6.58
N THR A 761 -16.06 -2.06 6.39
CA THR A 761 -17.27 -1.95 7.22
C THR A 761 -18.53 -2.11 6.36
N PRO A 762 -19.72 -2.38 6.93
CA PRO A 762 -20.94 -2.47 6.15
C PRO A 762 -21.22 -1.22 5.30
N GLU A 763 -20.83 -0.03 5.78
CA GLU A 763 -20.98 1.26 5.08
C GLU A 763 -20.20 1.34 3.76
N THR A 764 -19.22 0.45 3.57
CA THR A 764 -18.50 0.27 2.29
C THR A 764 -19.46 -0.17 1.19
N PHE A 765 -20.47 -0.98 1.55
CA PHE A 765 -21.37 -1.65 0.62
C PHE A 765 -22.81 -1.16 0.70
N PHE A 766 -23.25 -0.63 1.85
CA PHE A 766 -24.61 -0.18 2.07
C PHE A 766 -24.64 1.22 2.69
N LEU A 767 -25.70 1.97 2.44
CA LEU A 767 -26.08 3.12 3.26
C LEU A 767 -26.88 2.62 4.47
N SER A 768 -26.87 3.37 5.56
CA SER A 768 -27.64 3.09 6.79
C SER A 768 -29.15 2.95 6.57
N ASN A 769 -29.68 3.52 5.49
CA ASN A 769 -31.08 3.35 5.10
C ASN A 769 -31.38 2.06 4.30
N GLY A 770 -30.43 1.13 4.20
CA GLY A 770 -30.57 -0.14 3.48
C GLY A 770 -30.28 -0.07 1.98
N THR A 771 -29.83 1.07 1.47
CA THR A 771 -29.55 1.24 0.02
C THR A 771 -28.17 0.65 -0.34
N PRO A 772 -28.08 -0.39 -1.20
CA PRO A 772 -26.80 -0.92 -1.67
C PRO A 772 -26.04 0.07 -2.57
N ARG A 773 -24.72 -0.03 -2.50
CA ARG A 773 -23.77 0.63 -3.39
C ARG A 773 -23.29 -0.33 -4.48
N PHE A 774 -23.26 0.14 -5.72
CA PHE A 774 -22.62 -0.59 -6.83
C PHE A 774 -21.42 0.20 -7.37
N PHE A 775 -20.51 -0.48 -8.07
CA PHE A 775 -19.24 0.09 -8.52
C PHE A 775 -19.07 -0.07 -10.03
N TRP A 776 -19.14 1.04 -10.77
CA TRP A 776 -19.00 1.02 -12.24
C TRP A 776 -17.57 0.73 -12.68
N SER A 777 -17.45 -0.14 -13.68
CA SER A 777 -16.23 -0.29 -14.45
C SER A 777 -16.24 0.70 -15.62
N SER A 778 -15.05 1.13 -16.06
CA SER A 778 -14.89 1.84 -17.32
C SER A 778 -15.12 0.94 -18.55
N ALA A 779 -15.21 -0.38 -18.35
CA ALA A 779 -15.51 -1.34 -19.41
C ALA A 779 -16.91 -1.08 -20.00
N SER A 780 -16.94 -0.77 -21.30
CA SER A 780 -18.18 -0.53 -22.02
C SER A 780 -18.83 -1.83 -22.47
N VAL A 781 -20.15 -1.91 -22.38
CA VAL A 781 -20.93 -2.96 -23.03
C VAL A 781 -21.16 -2.51 -24.48
N PRO A 782 -20.66 -3.22 -25.51
CA PRO A 782 -20.75 -2.78 -26.90
C PRO A 782 -22.19 -2.55 -27.35
N ALA A 783 -22.40 -1.55 -28.20
CA ALA A 783 -23.72 -1.22 -28.78
C ALA A 783 -24.13 -2.16 -29.93
N LEU A 784 -23.26 -3.10 -30.30
CA LEU A 784 -23.57 -4.13 -31.29
C LEU A 784 -24.65 -5.08 -30.77
N PRO A 785 -25.50 -5.64 -31.66
CA PRO A 785 -26.45 -6.69 -31.30
C PRO A 785 -25.76 -7.87 -30.60
N VAL A 786 -26.56 -8.68 -29.91
CA VAL A 786 -26.09 -9.95 -29.34
C VAL A 786 -25.63 -10.85 -30.48
N SER A 787 -24.46 -11.44 -30.32
CA SER A 787 -23.82 -12.34 -31.28
C SER A 787 -23.50 -13.67 -30.60
N PRO A 788 -23.58 -14.81 -31.31
CA PRO A 788 -23.06 -16.08 -30.81
C PRO A 788 -21.56 -16.08 -30.47
N ALA A 789 -20.82 -15.07 -30.96
CA ALA A 789 -19.40 -14.87 -30.66
C ALA A 789 -19.17 -13.97 -29.42
N ASP A 790 -20.21 -13.41 -28.81
CA ASP A 790 -20.06 -12.66 -27.56
C ASP A 790 -19.69 -13.63 -26.44
N GLU A 791 -18.74 -13.22 -25.58
CA GLU A 791 -18.49 -13.91 -24.31
C GLU A 791 -19.76 -13.89 -23.44
N GLY A 792 -19.98 -14.95 -22.66
CA GLY A 792 -21.26 -15.19 -21.98
C GLY A 792 -21.71 -14.07 -21.05
N TYR A 793 -20.79 -13.35 -20.38
CA TYR A 793 -21.18 -12.19 -19.56
C TYR A 793 -21.57 -10.98 -20.42
N LEU A 794 -20.96 -10.81 -21.59
CA LEU A 794 -21.20 -9.70 -22.49
C LEU A 794 -22.55 -9.84 -23.19
N GLY A 795 -22.87 -11.05 -23.66
CA GLY A 795 -24.19 -11.40 -24.18
C GLY A 795 -25.28 -11.13 -23.14
N ALA A 796 -25.07 -11.59 -21.91
CA ALA A 796 -26.01 -11.37 -20.82
C ALA A 796 -26.19 -9.88 -20.46
N ALA A 797 -25.11 -9.09 -20.48
CA ALA A 797 -25.20 -7.64 -20.27
C ALA A 797 -25.99 -6.92 -21.38
N LYS A 798 -25.86 -7.36 -22.64
CA LYS A 798 -26.65 -6.85 -23.77
C LYS A 798 -28.13 -7.24 -23.64
N ASN A 799 -28.45 -8.46 -23.18
CA ASN A 799 -29.83 -8.86 -22.91
C ASN A 799 -30.45 -8.02 -21.78
N ASN A 800 -29.71 -7.84 -20.68
CA ASN A 800 -30.13 -6.98 -19.57
C ASN A 800 -30.41 -5.54 -20.03
N ARG A 801 -29.56 -4.98 -20.91
CA ARG A 801 -29.79 -3.66 -21.49
C ARG A 801 -31.12 -3.58 -22.20
N GLU A 802 -31.44 -4.58 -23.03
CA GLU A 802 -32.67 -4.55 -23.81
C GLU A 802 -33.89 -4.61 -22.90
N LEU A 803 -33.86 -5.52 -21.91
CA LEU A 803 -34.91 -5.65 -20.90
C LEU A 803 -35.15 -4.33 -20.15
N LEU A 804 -34.07 -3.64 -19.75
CA LEU A 804 -34.16 -2.35 -19.05
C LEU A 804 -34.59 -1.19 -19.98
N ARG A 805 -34.20 -1.24 -21.26
CA ARG A 805 -34.60 -0.25 -22.26
C ARG A 805 -36.09 -0.32 -22.51
N GLU A 806 -36.65 -1.52 -22.65
CA GLU A 806 -38.08 -1.72 -22.79
C GLU A 806 -38.85 -1.34 -21.51
N ALA A 807 -38.35 -1.75 -20.35
CA ALA A 807 -39.04 -1.54 -19.08
C ALA A 807 -38.98 -0.09 -18.54
N PHE A 808 -37.93 0.68 -18.87
CA PHE A 808 -37.68 2.01 -18.28
C PHE A 808 -37.33 3.10 -19.29
N GLY A 809 -37.18 2.78 -20.58
CA GLY A 809 -36.72 3.74 -21.59
C GLY A 809 -35.27 4.22 -21.38
N ARG A 810 -34.44 3.43 -20.69
CA ARG A 810 -33.06 3.77 -20.34
C ARG A 810 -32.07 2.72 -20.85
N THR A 811 -30.95 3.18 -21.40
CA THR A 811 -29.91 2.31 -21.97
C THR A 811 -28.71 2.22 -21.04
N THR A 812 -28.29 1.01 -20.70
CA THR A 812 -27.08 0.75 -19.92
C THR A 812 -25.85 0.67 -20.83
N THR A 813 -24.72 1.25 -20.43
CA THR A 813 -23.53 1.38 -21.30
C THR A 813 -22.25 0.81 -20.71
N HIS A 814 -22.23 0.55 -19.41
CA HIS A 814 -21.04 0.12 -18.67
C HIS A 814 -21.32 -1.15 -17.89
N SER A 815 -20.27 -1.94 -17.68
CA SER A 815 -20.26 -3.08 -16.75
C SER A 815 -19.91 -2.61 -15.33
N PHE A 816 -19.86 -3.54 -14.39
CA PHE A 816 -19.45 -3.30 -13.00
C PHE A 816 -18.06 -3.89 -12.74
N PHE A 817 -17.35 -3.41 -11.73
CA PHE A 817 -16.12 -4.08 -11.28
C PHE A 817 -16.45 -5.47 -10.73
N HIS A 818 -15.51 -6.41 -10.87
CA HIS A 818 -15.66 -7.78 -10.34
C HIS A 818 -15.25 -7.82 -8.87
N VAL A 819 -16.11 -7.27 -8.04
CA VAL A 819 -15.96 -7.12 -6.59
C VAL A 819 -17.19 -7.69 -5.90
N PRO A 820 -17.16 -7.89 -4.57
CA PRO A 820 -18.35 -8.35 -3.86
C PRO A 820 -19.55 -7.43 -4.12
N TYR A 821 -20.65 -8.01 -4.59
CA TYR A 821 -21.83 -7.26 -5.02
C TYR A 821 -22.80 -7.07 -3.87
N ALA A 822 -23.11 -5.83 -3.53
CA ALA A 822 -24.12 -5.50 -2.53
C ALA A 822 -25.52 -5.64 -3.13
N LEU A 823 -26.29 -6.59 -2.61
CA LEU A 823 -27.59 -6.98 -3.14
C LEU A 823 -28.71 -6.86 -2.10
N ARG A 824 -29.93 -6.73 -2.62
CA ARG A 824 -31.17 -6.78 -1.86
C ARG A 824 -32.00 -7.97 -2.30
N ARG A 825 -32.38 -8.82 -1.36
CA ARG A 825 -33.17 -10.03 -1.61
C ARG A 825 -34.52 -9.71 -2.23
N SER A 826 -35.23 -8.71 -1.71
CA SER A 826 -36.52 -8.26 -2.25
C SER A 826 -36.44 -7.78 -3.71
N VAL A 827 -35.34 -7.13 -4.09
CA VAL A 827 -35.15 -6.64 -5.46
C VAL A 827 -34.92 -7.78 -6.44
N LEU A 828 -34.13 -8.80 -6.07
CA LEU A 828 -33.99 -10.00 -6.90
C LEU A 828 -35.32 -10.72 -7.11
N ARG A 829 -36.10 -10.88 -6.02
CA ARG A 829 -37.44 -11.47 -6.10
C ARG A 829 -38.35 -10.68 -7.04
N GLU A 830 -38.38 -9.35 -6.91
CA GLU A 830 -39.19 -8.48 -7.77
C GLU A 830 -38.79 -8.58 -9.25
N ILE A 831 -37.49 -8.68 -9.56
CA ILE A 831 -37.01 -8.89 -10.94
C ILE A 831 -37.59 -10.20 -11.49
N THR A 832 -37.55 -11.29 -10.72
CA THR A 832 -38.11 -12.58 -11.16
C THR A 832 -39.63 -12.57 -11.29
N GLU A 833 -40.34 -11.79 -10.48
CA GLU A 833 -41.80 -11.62 -10.56
C GLU A 833 -42.20 -10.74 -11.75
N ARG A 834 -41.40 -9.73 -12.07
CA ARG A 834 -41.66 -8.77 -13.16
C ARG A 834 -41.30 -9.32 -14.54
N PHE A 835 -40.26 -10.13 -14.62
CA PHE A 835 -39.75 -10.72 -15.87
C PHE A 835 -39.74 -12.26 -15.78
N PRO A 836 -40.90 -12.91 -15.56
CA PRO A 836 -40.96 -14.34 -15.27
C PRO A 836 -40.59 -15.21 -16.48
N ALA A 837 -40.81 -14.72 -17.71
CA ALA A 837 -40.45 -15.45 -18.92
C ALA A 837 -38.91 -15.46 -19.10
N GLU A 838 -38.29 -14.29 -19.08
CA GLU A 838 -36.86 -14.10 -19.35
C GLU A 838 -35.99 -14.70 -18.24
N THR A 839 -36.40 -14.53 -16.97
CA THR A 839 -35.72 -15.16 -15.83
C THR A 839 -35.98 -16.67 -15.78
N GLY A 840 -37.17 -17.12 -16.18
CA GLY A 840 -37.51 -18.54 -16.30
C GLY A 840 -36.70 -19.25 -17.39
N ASP A 841 -36.47 -18.59 -18.52
CA ASP A 841 -35.65 -19.14 -19.61
C ASP A 841 -34.18 -19.25 -19.19
N THR A 842 -33.64 -18.22 -18.52
CA THR A 842 -32.29 -18.27 -17.92
C THR A 842 -32.19 -19.42 -16.90
N ALA A 843 -33.21 -19.63 -16.07
CA ALA A 843 -33.22 -20.71 -15.08
C ALA A 843 -33.22 -22.12 -15.70
N ARG A 844 -33.83 -22.29 -16.89
CA ARG A 844 -33.86 -23.57 -17.62
C ARG A 844 -32.61 -23.82 -18.47
N SER A 845 -31.77 -22.80 -18.69
CA SER A 845 -30.51 -22.93 -19.41
C SER A 845 -29.54 -23.85 -18.65
N ARG A 846 -29.28 -25.05 -19.21
CA ARG A 846 -28.35 -26.03 -18.62
C ARG A 846 -26.88 -25.61 -18.70
N PHE A 847 -26.51 -24.90 -19.77
CA PHE A 847 -25.19 -24.30 -19.99
C PHE A 847 -25.38 -22.82 -20.32
N ARG A 848 -24.30 -22.02 -20.26
CA ARG A 848 -24.40 -20.60 -20.61
C ARG A 848 -24.98 -20.45 -22.02
N SER A 849 -26.01 -19.64 -22.12
CA SER A 849 -26.67 -19.28 -23.37
C SER A 849 -26.45 -17.80 -23.67
N VAL A 850 -26.40 -17.47 -24.96
CA VAL A 850 -26.40 -16.09 -25.46
C VAL A 850 -27.68 -15.33 -25.10
N THR A 851 -28.72 -16.04 -24.67
CA THR A 851 -30.00 -15.51 -24.20
C THR A 851 -30.09 -15.33 -22.69
N ASP A 852 -29.05 -15.73 -21.94
CA ASP A 852 -29.10 -15.65 -20.48
C ASP A 852 -29.14 -14.20 -19.99
N LEU A 853 -29.72 -14.01 -18.81
CA LEU A 853 -29.62 -12.78 -18.04
C LEU A 853 -28.56 -12.92 -16.93
N SER A 854 -27.76 -11.88 -16.73
CA SER A 854 -26.84 -11.77 -15.59
C SER A 854 -27.57 -11.03 -14.47
N LEU A 855 -28.12 -11.76 -13.50
CA LEU A 855 -28.98 -11.16 -12.47
C LEU A 855 -28.17 -10.43 -11.40
N VAL A 856 -27.21 -11.11 -10.80
CA VAL A 856 -26.46 -10.59 -9.64
C VAL A 856 -25.37 -9.60 -10.05
N SER A 857 -24.64 -9.88 -11.13
CA SER A 857 -23.49 -9.08 -11.57
C SER A 857 -23.86 -7.89 -12.45
N SER A 858 -25.13 -7.75 -12.86
CA SER A 858 -25.56 -6.65 -13.74
C SER A 858 -27.00 -6.18 -13.54
N LEU A 859 -28.01 -7.04 -13.77
CA LEU A 859 -29.42 -6.62 -13.86
C LEU A 859 -29.92 -6.00 -12.54
N HIS A 860 -29.58 -6.61 -11.40
CA HIS A 860 -29.95 -6.14 -10.08
C HIS A 860 -29.52 -4.70 -9.84
N HIS A 861 -28.24 -4.38 -10.07
CA HIS A 861 -27.69 -3.07 -9.82
C HIS A 861 -28.38 -1.97 -10.64
N HIS A 862 -28.58 -2.22 -11.93
CA HIS A 862 -29.27 -1.28 -12.80
C HIS A 862 -30.75 -1.14 -12.44
N TYR A 863 -31.46 -2.25 -12.21
CA TYR A 863 -32.86 -2.23 -11.85
C TYR A 863 -33.09 -1.50 -10.51
N ALA A 864 -32.25 -1.79 -9.51
CA ALA A 864 -32.28 -1.11 -8.22
C ALA A 864 -32.01 0.39 -8.37
N TYR A 865 -31.03 0.79 -9.19
CA TYR A 865 -30.74 2.20 -9.46
C TYR A 865 -31.91 2.92 -10.13
N LEU A 866 -32.48 2.31 -11.18
CA LEU A 866 -33.60 2.89 -11.93
C LEU A 866 -34.90 2.97 -11.11
N THR A 867 -35.01 2.17 -10.05
CA THR A 867 -36.13 2.21 -9.10
C THR A 867 -35.81 2.98 -7.82
N GLY A 868 -34.68 3.70 -7.75
CA GLY A 868 -34.31 4.54 -6.60
C GLY A 868 -33.87 3.77 -5.35
N ARG A 869 -33.44 2.52 -5.50
CA ARG A 869 -33.08 1.58 -4.42
C ARG A 869 -31.61 1.14 -4.43
N ALA A 870 -30.77 1.76 -5.25
CA ALA A 870 -29.31 1.62 -5.20
C ALA A 870 -28.64 2.93 -5.58
N VAL A 871 -27.39 3.12 -5.17
CA VAL A 871 -26.58 4.31 -5.48
C VAL A 871 -25.20 3.93 -6.01
N PRO A 872 -24.58 4.76 -6.87
CA PRO A 872 -23.19 4.55 -7.24
C PRO A 872 -22.25 4.78 -6.04
N GLY A 873 -21.20 3.99 -5.96
CA GLY A 873 -20.10 4.12 -5.00
C GLY A 873 -18.74 4.07 -5.69
N GLY A 874 -17.68 4.33 -4.91
CA GLY A 874 -16.29 4.13 -5.32
C GLY A 874 -15.62 3.05 -4.48
N ILE A 875 -14.77 2.24 -5.12
CA ILE A 875 -13.98 1.19 -4.45
C ILE A 875 -12.58 1.13 -5.07
N SER A 876 -11.54 0.92 -4.26
CA SER A 876 -10.21 0.62 -4.80
C SER A 876 -10.15 -0.86 -5.17
N TYR A 877 -9.89 -1.12 -6.45
CA TYR A 877 -9.97 -2.45 -7.07
C TYR A 877 -8.76 -2.72 -7.96
N ASP A 878 -8.39 -4.00 -8.11
CA ASP A 878 -7.43 -4.48 -9.11
C ASP A 878 -7.85 -5.86 -9.64
N PHE A 879 -7.49 -6.14 -10.89
CA PHE A 879 -7.70 -7.44 -11.55
C PHE A 879 -6.35 -8.00 -11.95
N VAL A 880 -6.14 -9.30 -11.71
CA VAL A 880 -4.92 -9.99 -12.10
C VAL A 880 -5.27 -11.21 -12.95
N ASP A 881 -4.77 -11.24 -14.18
CA ASP A 881 -4.83 -12.44 -15.02
C ASP A 881 -3.56 -13.27 -14.84
N ILE A 882 -3.70 -14.42 -14.19
CA ILE A 882 -2.55 -15.32 -13.95
C ILE A 882 -2.08 -16.06 -15.20
N GLY A 883 -2.90 -16.06 -16.26
CA GLY A 883 -2.52 -16.57 -17.56
C GLY A 883 -1.47 -15.69 -18.26
N ASP A 884 -1.36 -14.42 -17.85
CA ASP A 884 -0.36 -13.48 -18.33
C ASP A 884 0.81 -13.37 -17.33
N ARG A 885 2.01 -13.76 -17.79
CA ARG A 885 3.25 -13.64 -17.01
C ARG A 885 3.53 -12.21 -16.54
N HIS A 886 3.07 -11.19 -17.28
CA HIS A 886 3.26 -9.78 -16.89
C HIS A 886 2.43 -9.40 -15.66
N ASP A 887 1.30 -10.06 -15.47
CA ASP A 887 0.38 -9.81 -14.36
C ASP A 887 0.83 -10.50 -13.07
N HIS A 888 1.77 -11.45 -13.12
CA HIS A 888 2.39 -12.04 -11.90
C HIS A 888 3.10 -10.97 -11.05
N ALA A 889 3.68 -9.96 -11.68
CA ALA A 889 4.27 -8.83 -10.97
C ALA A 889 3.22 -7.97 -10.23
N ARG A 890 1.94 -8.00 -10.63
CA ARG A 890 0.83 -7.35 -9.89
C ARG A 890 0.55 -8.07 -8.57
N LEU A 891 0.67 -9.40 -8.51
CA LEU A 891 0.52 -10.14 -7.26
C LEU A 891 1.54 -9.66 -6.21
N GLY A 892 2.80 -9.51 -6.60
CA GLY A 892 3.84 -8.93 -5.74
C GLY A 892 3.48 -7.51 -5.25
N ARG A 893 2.95 -6.66 -6.14
CA ARG A 893 2.49 -5.31 -5.77
C ARG A 893 1.33 -5.34 -4.79
N LEU A 894 0.29 -6.12 -5.07
CA LEU A 894 -0.88 -6.23 -4.21
C LEU A 894 -0.47 -6.64 -2.80
N LEU A 895 0.44 -7.61 -2.69
CA LEU A 895 0.95 -8.11 -1.43
C LEU A 895 1.80 -7.07 -0.67
N GLN A 896 2.57 -6.26 -1.39
CA GLN A 896 3.39 -5.18 -0.82
C GLN A 896 2.57 -3.95 -0.42
N SER A 897 1.53 -3.58 -1.18
CA SER A 897 0.76 -2.35 -0.94
C SER A 897 -0.43 -2.57 -0.01
N ARG A 898 -1.13 -3.70 -0.17
CA ARG A 898 -2.38 -4.05 0.54
C ARG A 898 -3.39 -2.88 0.58
N ASP A 899 -3.40 -2.08 -0.49
CA ASP A 899 -4.11 -0.79 -0.59
C ASP A 899 -5.47 -0.91 -1.30
N LYS A 900 -5.77 -2.08 -1.86
CA LYS A 900 -7.03 -2.34 -2.56
C LYS A 900 -8.08 -2.84 -1.58
N THR A 901 -9.29 -2.28 -1.66
CA THR A 901 -10.45 -2.78 -0.90
C THR A 901 -10.81 -4.18 -1.36
N ALA A 902 -10.81 -4.41 -2.67
CA ALA A 902 -11.09 -5.72 -3.26
C ALA A 902 -10.15 -5.97 -4.45
N PHE A 903 -9.94 -7.23 -4.79
CA PHE A 903 -9.29 -7.64 -6.02
C PHE A 903 -9.83 -9.00 -6.46
N CYS A 904 -9.65 -9.35 -7.72
CA CYS A 904 -9.92 -10.70 -8.20
C CYS A 904 -8.81 -11.24 -9.08
N ILE A 905 -8.76 -12.57 -9.16
CA ILE A 905 -7.73 -13.32 -9.88
C ILE A 905 -8.43 -14.18 -10.93
N GLY A 906 -8.20 -13.90 -12.21
CA GLY A 906 -8.76 -14.66 -13.32
C GLY A 906 -7.69 -15.44 -14.09
N GLU A 907 -8.13 -16.35 -14.97
CA GLU A 907 -7.29 -17.11 -15.90
C GLU A 907 -7.85 -16.95 -17.32
N SER A 908 -7.09 -16.33 -18.23
CA SER A 908 -7.45 -16.27 -19.64
C SER A 908 -7.25 -17.62 -20.36
N PRO A 909 -8.09 -17.95 -21.37
CA PRO A 909 -7.99 -19.21 -22.11
C PRO A 909 -6.65 -19.41 -22.86
N ASP A 910 -6.05 -18.32 -23.33
CA ASP A 910 -4.79 -18.31 -24.08
C ASP A 910 -3.60 -17.96 -23.16
N SER A 911 -3.26 -18.86 -22.23
CA SER A 911 -2.17 -18.64 -21.29
C SER A 911 -0.78 -18.84 -21.93
N ALA A 912 0.13 -17.90 -21.67
CA ALA A 912 1.55 -18.01 -22.02
C ALA A 912 2.39 -18.68 -20.91
N VAL A 913 1.74 -19.17 -19.84
CA VAL A 913 2.34 -19.68 -18.61
C VAL A 913 1.90 -21.13 -18.41
N THR A 914 2.78 -21.98 -17.87
CA THR A 914 2.42 -23.38 -17.61
C THR A 914 1.45 -23.49 -16.42
N ASP A 915 0.61 -24.53 -16.42
CA ASP A 915 -0.35 -24.78 -15.33
C ASP A 915 0.34 -24.92 -13.95
N GLU A 916 1.54 -25.52 -13.91
CA GLU A 916 2.35 -25.66 -12.69
C GLU A 916 2.83 -24.32 -12.16
N GLU A 917 3.29 -23.43 -13.06
CA GLU A 917 3.75 -22.10 -12.69
C GLU A 917 2.60 -21.22 -12.22
N MET A 918 1.44 -21.25 -12.88
CA MET A 918 0.22 -20.56 -12.43
C MET A 918 -0.23 -21.04 -11.05
N ALA A 919 -0.22 -22.36 -10.82
CA ALA A 919 -0.59 -22.94 -9.53
C ALA A 919 0.36 -22.48 -8.41
N LEU A 920 1.66 -22.42 -8.69
CA LEU A 920 2.66 -21.97 -7.73
C LEU A 920 2.51 -20.47 -7.42
N ALA A 921 2.28 -19.64 -8.44
CA ALA A 921 2.12 -18.19 -8.30
C ALA A 921 0.91 -17.84 -7.44
N ILE A 922 -0.28 -18.39 -7.76
CA ILE A 922 -1.51 -18.17 -6.99
C ILE A 922 -1.33 -18.66 -5.56
N ARG A 923 -0.88 -19.90 -5.37
CA ARG A 923 -0.75 -20.51 -4.04
C ARG A 923 0.21 -19.69 -3.17
N SER A 924 1.35 -19.27 -3.72
CA SER A 924 2.33 -18.46 -3.00
C SER A 924 1.76 -17.10 -2.62
N PHE A 925 1.09 -16.43 -3.56
CA PHE A 925 0.46 -15.13 -3.31
C PHE A 925 -0.65 -15.22 -2.26
N LEU A 926 -1.64 -16.09 -2.45
CA LEU A 926 -2.79 -16.20 -1.55
C LEU A 926 -2.40 -16.67 -0.16
N THR A 927 -1.41 -17.59 -0.05
CA THR A 927 -0.87 -18.00 1.26
C THR A 927 -0.18 -16.83 1.96
N ALA A 928 0.55 -15.99 1.22
CA ALA A 928 1.22 -14.84 1.81
C ALA A 928 0.24 -13.70 2.14
N TYR A 929 -0.79 -13.49 1.31
CA TYR A 929 -1.81 -12.46 1.52
C TYR A 929 -2.77 -12.84 2.65
N PHE A 930 -3.20 -14.09 2.72
CA PHE A 930 -4.14 -14.59 3.74
C PHE A 930 -3.51 -15.73 4.56
N PRO A 931 -2.44 -15.44 5.34
CA PRO A 931 -1.68 -16.48 6.04
C PRO A 931 -2.44 -17.10 7.21
N VAL A 932 -3.43 -16.39 7.77
CA VAL A 932 -4.20 -16.83 8.94
C VAL A 932 -5.44 -17.60 8.48
N ARG A 933 -5.68 -18.76 9.09
CA ARG A 933 -6.85 -19.61 8.78
C ARG A 933 -8.16 -18.90 9.13
N SER A 934 -9.19 -19.15 8.33
CA SER A 934 -10.56 -18.76 8.65
C SER A 934 -11.15 -19.71 9.71
N PRO A 935 -12.17 -19.29 10.47
CA PRO A 935 -12.85 -20.17 11.43
C PRO A 935 -13.62 -21.32 10.77
N TYR A 936 -13.72 -21.32 9.43
CA TYR A 936 -14.41 -22.34 8.67
C TYR A 936 -13.49 -23.50 8.25
N GLU A 937 -12.19 -23.41 8.52
CA GLU A 937 -11.21 -24.44 8.17
C GLU A 937 -11.00 -25.46 9.31
N VAL A 938 -10.69 -26.71 8.94
CA VAL A 938 -10.27 -27.78 9.87
C VAL A 938 -8.84 -27.65 10.40
#